data_AF-A0A024GDM3-F1
#
_entry.id   AF-A0A024GDM3-F1
#
_cell.length_a   1.000
_cell.length_b   1.000
_cell.length_c   1.000
_cell.angle_alpha   90.00
_cell.angle_beta   90.00
_cell.angle_gamma   90.00
#
_symmetry.space_group_name_H-M   'P 1'
#
loop_
_entity.id
_entity.type
_entity.pdbx_description
1 polymer ?
#
loop_
_entity_poly.entity_id
_entity_poly.type
_entity_poly.pdbx_seq_one_letter_code
_entity_poly.pdbx_strand_id
1 'polypeptide(L)'
;MFWSALLSQKAIPGMRQSSRSTSLLRYHVLHASTGPLGSDDDAPLPVPRLKELVLIRHGESEGNVARQKSLQGDDSLFYGEFKNRHSSNWRLTDRGRQQALAAGEWLRENNLVHFDRYFVSEYLRAMETASRLQLPDAKWYAEMLLRERDWGQMDLMSEQERISTMQHELQRRDLDRFYYAPPGGESLAAVAQRVDRLFCSLNRECNAKKAIVVCHGEVIWAMRTRLERMSQDTFRELQDSGRMVDQIHNGHILHYTRTDPFTGEVAPSFSYMRSVCPWNEKLSPKGWIKIERPVYDNEMLLAIAERVPRMIVSEEYIEETYKRAKSSFMIPKAARAEQSITSSIAMNTLMASTSQNAPSDVKPMYNSAKKALDLKKVLVVNKMTRFEHECELHGNSGDALRKQMSMRGFVYDRLKASHDHHVEALEDITSTLKQHSIQVDVISADRLNHEAVNSADMVFSAGGDGTFLKAASFVNTPIPVAGLNTDPVRSEGKLCCYAVDQVCNRFSTVLERLLEGKFNWRLRQRIRVGMVNQDGFWYELPRYALNEVFIAESDASRPSHYNIGVDQHQRESQRSSGIIVCTGTGSSAWYYSACQMYREQVAKVLQAMHHTHTNETVTELTELFNKESVYSEDSVDLGYIVREPIINETFGDIRFRRGKARRVSMRSLGWDMRVTLDGIYSVPLDYGVQAVMKVCDEPKYVLRTVDFSDSYGETSKESYWCSLLSPSIKSKLKFAHKVSEPALEMPLDAQEKSQEGLDQQLKCLKYELELLSSTSDRISQLLAVLTEEQRQLLYAKKRLQSSVKAGQQTHSTRLIRIRDEQKIRMQIAQEKAIMQSQNLAKLRESQLQVRLETNESESDVSGLLEQEFEM
;
A
#
# COMPACT_ATOMS: atom_id res chain seq x y z
N MET A 1 -0.95 -47.57 8.69
CA MET A 1 -2.43 -47.61 8.76
C MET A 1 -2.93 -46.25 8.30
N PHE A 2 -3.60 -46.02 7.17
CA PHE A 2 -4.11 -46.86 6.10
C PHE A 2 -3.96 -46.04 4.81
N TRP A 3 -3.37 -46.64 3.78
CA TRP A 3 -3.37 -46.22 2.39
C TRP A 3 -4.50 -46.99 1.66
N SER A 4 -4.80 -46.56 0.42
CA SER A 4 -5.43 -47.35 -0.66
C SER A 4 -6.97 -47.44 -0.74
N ALA A 5 -7.50 -47.02 -1.91
CA ALA A 5 -8.50 -47.68 -2.79
C ALA A 5 -9.36 -46.58 -3.47
N LEU A 6 -9.62 -46.51 -4.78
CA LEU A 6 -9.64 -47.50 -5.85
C LEU A 6 -9.23 -46.87 -7.20
N LEU A 7 -8.36 -47.57 -7.93
CA LEU A 7 -8.33 -47.60 -9.39
C LEU A 7 -8.26 -49.09 -9.79
N SER A 8 -9.25 -49.58 -10.54
CA SER A 8 -9.20 -50.81 -11.37
C SER A 8 -10.45 -50.85 -12.25
N GLN A 9 -10.34 -50.43 -13.51
CA GLN A 9 -10.30 -51.28 -14.71
C GLN A 9 -11.47 -52.27 -14.87
N LYS A 10 -12.37 -51.96 -15.81
CA LYS A 10 -12.95 -52.94 -16.74
C LYS A 10 -13.01 -52.33 -18.14
N ALA A 11 -12.20 -52.88 -19.03
CA ALA A 11 -12.24 -52.65 -20.46
C ALA A 11 -13.12 -53.73 -21.13
N ILE A 12 -14.00 -53.34 -22.05
CA ILE A 12 -14.48 -54.19 -23.16
C ILE A 12 -14.61 -53.27 -24.42
N PRO A 13 -14.20 -53.74 -25.62
CA PRO A 13 -13.77 -52.88 -26.73
C PRO A 13 -14.84 -52.67 -27.81
N GLY A 14 -14.68 -51.58 -28.57
CA GLY A 14 -15.45 -51.29 -29.79
C GLY A 14 -14.90 -50.08 -30.55
N MET A 15 -13.80 -50.28 -31.29
CA MET A 15 -13.25 -49.28 -32.22
C MET A 15 -14.19 -49.06 -33.42
N ARG A 16 -14.52 -47.81 -33.72
CA ARG A 16 -14.44 -47.29 -35.10
C ARG A 16 -13.87 -45.88 -35.08
N GLN A 17 -12.85 -45.70 -35.92
CA GLN A 17 -12.04 -44.51 -36.09
C GLN A 17 -12.86 -43.35 -36.67
N SER A 18 -12.66 -42.13 -36.16
CA SER A 18 -12.58 -40.93 -37.01
C SER A 18 -11.73 -39.86 -36.34
N SER A 19 -11.14 -39.04 -37.19
CA SER A 19 -9.94 -38.23 -37.03
C SER A 19 -10.05 -37.00 -36.12
N ARG A 20 -8.87 -36.61 -35.61
CA ARG A 20 -8.53 -35.39 -34.86
C ARG A 20 -9.26 -34.11 -35.30
N SER A 21 -9.77 -33.34 -34.34
CA SER A 21 -9.72 -31.87 -34.33
C SER A 21 -10.15 -31.33 -32.96
N THR A 22 -9.21 -30.77 -32.21
CA THR A 22 -9.45 -29.93 -31.02
C THR A 22 -9.87 -28.54 -31.49
N SER A 23 -11.16 -28.24 -31.46
CA SER A 23 -11.68 -26.89 -31.73
C SER A 23 -11.64 -26.02 -30.47
N LEU A 24 -10.65 -25.14 -30.43
CA LEU A 24 -10.65 -23.91 -29.63
C LEU A 24 -11.91 -23.09 -29.92
N LEU A 25 -12.70 -22.78 -28.88
CA LEU A 25 -13.77 -21.79 -28.93
C LEU A 25 -13.14 -20.39 -29.13
N ARG A 26 -13.01 -19.97 -30.39
CA ARG A 26 -12.75 -18.57 -30.76
C ARG A 26 -14.00 -17.75 -30.49
N TYR A 27 -13.88 -16.73 -29.63
CA TYR A 27 -14.81 -15.61 -29.57
C TYR A 27 -14.74 -14.86 -30.91
N HIS A 28 -15.78 -14.96 -31.73
CA HIS A 28 -15.96 -14.06 -32.87
C HIS A 28 -16.54 -12.74 -32.37
N VAL A 29 -15.69 -11.71 -32.35
CA VAL A 29 -16.11 -10.31 -32.39
C VAL A 29 -16.68 -10.06 -33.79
N LEU A 30 -17.98 -9.82 -33.88
CA LEU A 30 -18.62 -9.37 -35.12
C LEU A 30 -18.22 -7.92 -35.37
N HIS A 31 -17.22 -7.72 -36.23
CA HIS A 31 -17.02 -6.45 -36.93
C HIS A 31 -18.11 -6.33 -38.01
N ALA A 32 -18.89 -5.27 -37.95
CA ALA A 32 -19.73 -4.84 -39.07
C ALA A 32 -18.82 -4.52 -40.27
N SER A 33 -19.00 -5.24 -41.38
CA SER A 33 -18.43 -4.90 -42.67
C SER A 33 -19.56 -4.59 -43.64
N THR A 34 -19.42 -3.48 -44.33
CA THR A 34 -20.30 -2.94 -45.36
C THR A 34 -20.16 -3.74 -46.65
N GLY A 35 -21.25 -4.35 -47.14
CA GLY A 35 -21.34 -4.99 -48.46
C GLY A 35 -22.75 -5.56 -48.74
N PRO A 36 -23.25 -5.58 -50.00
CA PRO A 36 -24.68 -5.50 -50.29
C PRO A 36 -25.43 -6.84 -50.34
N LEU A 37 -26.67 -6.77 -49.83
CA LEU A 37 -27.89 -7.58 -50.05
C LEU A 37 -27.76 -8.95 -50.76
N GLY A 38 -28.17 -10.00 -50.02
CA GLY A 38 -28.54 -11.31 -50.55
C GLY A 38 -29.41 -12.11 -49.57
N SER A 39 -30.68 -12.31 -49.95
CA SER A 39 -31.71 -13.27 -49.47
C SER A 39 -32.17 -13.24 -47.99
N ASP A 40 -33.48 -13.00 -47.84
CA ASP A 40 -34.30 -12.74 -46.63
C ASP A 40 -34.57 -13.92 -45.67
N ASP A 41 -33.68 -14.91 -45.47
CA ASP A 41 -34.01 -16.08 -44.61
C ASP A 41 -33.17 -16.32 -43.35
N ASP A 42 -32.23 -15.42 -42.99
CA ASP A 42 -31.49 -15.49 -41.72
C ASP A 42 -31.83 -14.32 -40.78
N ALA A 43 -33.08 -14.28 -40.30
CA ALA A 43 -33.40 -13.44 -39.15
C ALA A 43 -32.69 -14.04 -37.90
N PRO A 44 -31.85 -13.26 -37.18
CA PRO A 44 -31.17 -13.77 -36.00
C PRO A 44 -32.20 -14.28 -34.99
N LEU A 45 -32.04 -15.54 -34.56
CA LEU A 45 -32.90 -16.14 -33.53
C LEU A 45 -33.04 -15.17 -32.34
N PRO A 46 -34.27 -14.85 -31.91
CA PRO A 46 -34.49 -13.87 -30.86
C PRO A 46 -33.76 -14.30 -29.59
N VAL A 47 -32.96 -13.38 -29.03
CA VAL A 47 -32.23 -13.60 -27.78
C VAL A 47 -33.19 -14.14 -26.72
N PRO A 48 -32.91 -15.29 -26.09
CA PRO A 48 -33.82 -15.89 -25.14
C PRO A 48 -34.10 -14.93 -23.97
N ARG A 49 -35.38 -14.67 -23.69
CA ARG A 49 -35.83 -13.68 -22.69
C ARG A 49 -37.09 -14.15 -21.97
N LEU A 50 -37.21 -13.84 -20.69
CA LEU A 50 -38.43 -14.05 -19.90
C LEU A 50 -39.66 -13.45 -20.58
N LYS A 51 -40.84 -14.05 -20.42
CA LYS A 51 -42.13 -13.52 -20.88
C LYS A 51 -42.76 -12.59 -19.82
N GLU A 52 -42.79 -13.06 -18.58
CA GLU A 52 -43.35 -12.36 -17.42
C GLU A 52 -42.35 -12.41 -16.26
N LEU A 53 -42.24 -11.32 -15.50
CA LEU A 53 -41.46 -11.25 -14.28
C LEU A 53 -42.28 -10.56 -13.18
N VAL A 54 -42.54 -11.28 -12.09
CA VAL A 54 -43.19 -10.75 -10.89
C VAL A 54 -42.14 -10.55 -9.79
N LEU A 55 -41.97 -9.33 -9.32
CA LEU A 55 -41.11 -8.97 -8.20
C LEU A 55 -41.96 -8.63 -6.99
N ILE A 56 -41.62 -9.16 -5.82
CA ILE A 56 -42.35 -8.93 -4.58
C ILE A 56 -41.37 -8.50 -3.49
N ARG A 57 -41.63 -7.36 -2.85
CA ARG A 57 -40.90 -6.98 -1.62
C ARG A 57 -41.44 -7.80 -0.46
N HIS A 58 -40.56 -8.30 0.40
CA HIS A 58 -40.95 -8.98 1.64
C HIS A 58 -41.96 -8.14 2.48
N GLY A 59 -42.83 -8.82 3.23
CA GLY A 59 -43.71 -8.18 4.21
C GLY A 59 -42.93 -7.44 5.29
N GLU A 60 -43.61 -6.60 6.08
CA GLU A 60 -42.99 -5.84 7.18
C GLU A 60 -42.21 -6.78 8.12
N SER A 61 -40.93 -6.47 8.34
CA SER A 61 -40.06 -7.24 9.23
C SER A 61 -39.77 -6.50 10.53
N GLU A 62 -39.27 -7.22 11.53
CA GLU A 62 -38.77 -6.66 12.80
C GLU A 62 -37.84 -5.45 12.55
N GLY A 63 -36.91 -5.56 11.60
CA GLY A 63 -36.02 -4.46 11.24
C GLY A 63 -36.70 -3.24 10.59
N ASN A 64 -37.85 -3.42 9.94
CA ASN A 64 -38.60 -2.26 9.42
C ASN A 64 -39.25 -1.49 10.59
N VAL A 65 -39.81 -2.22 11.56
CA VAL A 65 -40.39 -1.62 12.76
C VAL A 65 -39.32 -0.92 13.60
N ALA A 66 -38.17 -1.56 13.82
CA ALA A 66 -37.04 -0.95 14.54
C ALA A 66 -36.57 0.34 13.87
N ARG A 67 -36.36 0.32 12.55
CA ARG A 67 -35.97 1.51 11.79
C ARG A 67 -37.02 2.63 11.88
N GLN A 68 -38.31 2.30 11.77
CA GLN A 68 -39.39 3.29 11.85
C GLN A 68 -39.49 3.92 13.23
N LYS A 69 -39.35 3.13 14.30
CA LYS A 69 -39.33 3.63 15.69
C LYS A 69 -38.13 4.55 15.94
N SER A 70 -36.95 4.16 15.47
CA SER A 70 -35.74 4.97 15.64
C SER A 70 -35.82 6.29 14.88
N LEU A 71 -36.41 6.32 13.68
CA LEU A 71 -36.71 7.56 12.95
C LEU A 71 -37.69 8.49 13.72
N GLN A 72 -38.51 7.93 14.61
CA GLN A 72 -39.41 8.67 15.50
C GLN A 72 -38.76 9.03 16.84
N GLY A 73 -37.47 8.74 17.02
CA GLY A 73 -36.69 8.98 18.25
C GLY A 73 -36.78 7.87 19.29
N ASP A 74 -37.42 6.73 18.98
CA ASP A 74 -37.49 5.56 19.86
C ASP A 74 -36.45 4.50 19.47
N ASP A 75 -35.29 4.56 20.13
CA ASP A 75 -34.17 3.63 19.92
C ASP A 75 -34.28 2.34 20.76
N SER A 76 -35.39 2.11 21.47
CA SER A 76 -35.53 0.98 22.41
C SER A 76 -35.28 -0.40 21.79
N LEU A 77 -35.49 -0.54 20.48
CA LEU A 77 -35.23 -1.79 19.75
C LEU A 77 -33.77 -1.95 19.31
N PHE A 78 -32.93 -0.94 19.36
CA PHE A 78 -31.50 -1.04 19.04
C PHE A 78 -30.65 -1.44 20.27
N TYR A 79 -31.18 -2.34 21.10
CA TYR A 79 -30.52 -2.88 22.28
C TYR A 79 -30.72 -4.41 22.37
N GLY A 80 -29.93 -5.08 23.22
CA GLY A 80 -30.11 -6.50 23.54
C GLY A 80 -30.00 -7.44 22.33
N GLU A 81 -30.92 -8.40 22.23
CA GLU A 81 -30.89 -9.43 21.19
C GLU A 81 -30.99 -8.87 19.76
N PHE A 82 -31.72 -7.77 19.57
CA PHE A 82 -31.92 -7.19 18.25
C PHE A 82 -30.61 -6.64 17.67
N LYS A 83 -29.82 -5.92 18.48
CA LYS A 83 -28.48 -5.40 18.09
C LYS A 83 -27.46 -6.51 17.84
N ASN A 84 -27.64 -7.68 18.48
CA ASN A 84 -26.76 -8.84 18.31
C ASN A 84 -27.23 -9.83 17.22
N ARG A 85 -28.32 -9.51 16.50
CA ARG A 85 -28.88 -10.35 15.44
C ARG A 85 -28.58 -9.74 14.07
N HIS A 86 -27.86 -10.50 13.24
CA HIS A 86 -27.61 -10.12 11.85
C HIS A 86 -28.90 -9.88 11.07
N SER A 87 -28.93 -8.87 10.20
CA SER A 87 -30.15 -8.41 9.50
C SER A 87 -30.77 -9.47 8.59
N SER A 88 -30.00 -10.45 8.12
CA SER A 88 -30.51 -11.62 7.38
C SER A 88 -31.53 -12.45 8.17
N ASN A 89 -31.46 -12.39 9.50
CA ASN A 89 -32.23 -13.22 10.42
C ASN A 89 -33.48 -12.53 10.99
N TRP A 90 -33.72 -11.26 10.65
CA TRP A 90 -34.95 -10.57 11.05
C TRP A 90 -36.18 -11.22 10.40
N ARG A 91 -37.19 -11.47 11.23
CA ARG A 91 -38.43 -12.17 10.86
C ARG A 91 -39.54 -11.19 10.47
N LEU A 92 -40.61 -11.71 9.87
CA LEU A 92 -41.84 -10.95 9.61
C LEU A 92 -42.59 -10.66 10.91
N THR A 93 -43.15 -9.46 11.01
CA THR A 93 -44.16 -9.11 12.01
C THR A 93 -45.50 -9.75 11.64
N ASP A 94 -46.48 -9.73 12.55
CA ASP A 94 -47.83 -10.23 12.24
C ASP A 94 -48.48 -9.44 11.11
N ARG A 95 -48.25 -8.13 11.07
CA ARG A 95 -48.64 -7.28 9.93
C ARG A 95 -47.92 -7.72 8.65
N GLY A 96 -46.62 -7.99 8.69
CA GLY A 96 -45.87 -8.49 7.53
C GLY A 96 -46.38 -9.84 7.01
N ARG A 97 -46.84 -10.72 7.90
CA ARG A 97 -47.49 -11.99 7.53
C ARG A 97 -48.82 -11.76 6.82
N GLN A 98 -49.64 -10.83 7.28
CA GLN A 98 -50.89 -10.43 6.61
C GLN A 98 -50.63 -9.82 5.23
N GLN A 99 -49.60 -8.97 5.11
CA GLN A 99 -49.21 -8.40 3.81
C GLN A 99 -48.78 -9.48 2.81
N ALA A 100 -48.07 -10.52 3.27
CA ALA A 100 -47.69 -11.65 2.43
C ALA A 100 -48.90 -12.46 1.96
N LEU A 101 -49.89 -12.69 2.83
CA LEU A 101 -51.14 -13.37 2.47
C LEU A 101 -51.93 -12.57 1.43
N ALA A 102 -52.10 -11.26 1.65
CA ALA A 102 -52.77 -10.37 0.70
C ALA A 102 -52.08 -10.35 -0.68
N ALA A 103 -50.74 -10.41 -0.70
CA ALA A 103 -50.00 -10.54 -1.94
C ALA A 103 -50.27 -11.88 -2.67
N GLY A 104 -50.35 -12.98 -1.92
CA GLY A 104 -50.74 -14.29 -2.46
C GLY A 104 -52.16 -14.33 -3.01
N GLU A 105 -53.12 -13.74 -2.29
CA GLU A 105 -54.52 -13.59 -2.73
C GLU A 105 -54.61 -12.81 -4.04
N TRP A 106 -53.96 -11.65 -4.11
CA TRP A 106 -53.95 -10.84 -5.33
C TRP A 106 -53.37 -11.58 -6.54
N LEU A 107 -52.29 -12.37 -6.35
CA LEU A 107 -51.72 -13.20 -7.41
C LEU A 107 -52.74 -14.24 -7.92
N ARG A 108 -53.50 -14.86 -7.01
CA ARG A 108 -54.55 -15.83 -7.36
C ARG A 108 -55.68 -15.18 -8.16
N GLU A 109 -56.17 -14.03 -7.71
CA GLU A 109 -57.23 -13.27 -8.39
C GLU A 109 -56.81 -12.79 -9.79
N ASN A 110 -55.51 -12.59 -10.01
CA ASN A 110 -54.95 -12.11 -11.27
C ASN A 110 -54.43 -13.24 -12.18
N ASN A 111 -54.80 -14.50 -11.94
CA ASN A 111 -54.36 -15.67 -12.72
C ASN A 111 -52.83 -15.85 -12.77
N LEU A 112 -52.13 -15.42 -11.71
CA LEU A 112 -50.68 -15.56 -11.53
C LEU A 112 -50.36 -16.63 -10.48
N VAL A 113 -50.95 -17.82 -10.66
CA VAL A 113 -50.84 -18.95 -9.71
C VAL A 113 -49.71 -19.93 -10.02
N HIS A 114 -49.25 -19.96 -11.27
CA HIS A 114 -48.19 -20.85 -11.73
C HIS A 114 -47.08 -20.06 -12.44
N PHE A 115 -45.85 -20.32 -12.02
CA PHE A 115 -44.62 -19.81 -12.60
C PHE A 115 -43.68 -20.97 -12.95
N ASP A 116 -42.83 -20.78 -13.94
CA ASP A 116 -41.82 -21.76 -14.32
C ASP A 116 -40.61 -21.75 -13.38
N ARG A 117 -40.36 -20.60 -12.73
CA ARG A 117 -39.28 -20.39 -11.77
C ARG A 117 -39.72 -19.51 -10.61
N TYR A 118 -39.36 -19.93 -9.41
CA TYR A 118 -39.64 -19.22 -8.16
C TYR A 118 -38.32 -18.92 -7.46
N PHE A 119 -37.94 -17.66 -7.34
CA PHE A 119 -36.72 -17.25 -6.67
C PHE A 119 -37.03 -16.48 -5.39
N VAL A 120 -36.23 -16.69 -4.36
CA VAL A 120 -36.36 -15.98 -3.10
C VAL A 120 -34.99 -15.60 -2.57
N SER A 121 -34.90 -14.44 -1.93
CA SER A 121 -33.69 -14.08 -1.17
C SER A 121 -33.46 -15.05 0.00
N GLU A 122 -32.20 -15.30 0.33
CA GLU A 122 -31.81 -16.11 1.48
C GLU A 122 -32.17 -15.51 2.86
N TYR A 123 -32.68 -14.28 2.90
CA TYR A 123 -33.04 -13.62 4.15
C TYR A 123 -34.41 -14.10 4.65
N LEU A 124 -34.52 -14.39 5.95
CA LEU A 124 -35.67 -15.10 6.51
C LEU A 124 -37.00 -14.41 6.26
N ARG A 125 -37.08 -13.07 6.36
CA ARG A 125 -38.29 -12.30 6.03
C ARG A 125 -38.79 -12.51 4.60
N ALA A 126 -37.89 -12.69 3.63
CA ALA A 126 -38.25 -12.96 2.24
C ALA A 126 -38.74 -14.41 2.08
N MET A 127 -38.05 -15.37 2.68
CA MET A 127 -38.49 -16.77 2.72
C MET A 127 -39.86 -16.93 3.38
N GLU A 128 -40.09 -16.25 4.50
CA GLU A 128 -41.38 -16.24 5.20
C GLU A 128 -42.50 -15.59 4.40
N THR A 129 -42.17 -14.59 3.57
CA THR A 129 -43.14 -13.97 2.65
C THR A 129 -43.49 -14.96 1.56
N ALA A 130 -42.47 -15.54 0.90
CA ALA A 130 -42.63 -16.49 -0.20
C ALA A 130 -43.47 -17.72 0.19
N SER A 131 -43.23 -18.29 1.37
CA SER A 131 -44.00 -19.43 1.88
C SER A 131 -45.46 -19.10 2.18
N ARG A 132 -45.77 -17.82 2.47
CA ARG A 132 -47.11 -17.34 2.77
C ARG A 132 -47.89 -16.83 1.57
N LEU A 133 -47.28 -16.77 0.38
CA LEU A 133 -48.02 -16.47 -0.86
C LEU A 133 -49.03 -17.58 -1.21
N GLN A 134 -48.88 -18.79 -0.65
CA GLN A 134 -49.79 -19.93 -0.86
C GLN A 134 -50.02 -20.26 -2.35
N LEU A 135 -48.96 -20.17 -3.15
CA LEU A 135 -49.00 -20.55 -4.56
C LEU A 135 -48.94 -22.09 -4.70
N PRO A 136 -49.82 -22.70 -5.50
CA PRO A 136 -49.84 -24.15 -5.69
C PRO A 136 -48.55 -24.64 -6.34
N ASP A 137 -48.03 -25.77 -5.84
CA ASP A 137 -46.83 -26.46 -6.37
C ASP A 137 -45.55 -25.62 -6.45
N ALA A 138 -45.47 -24.51 -5.73
CA ALA A 138 -44.33 -23.59 -5.77
C ALA A 138 -43.05 -24.24 -5.22
N LYS A 139 -41.99 -24.24 -6.04
CA LYS A 139 -40.65 -24.74 -5.69
C LYS A 139 -39.63 -23.61 -5.72
N TRP A 140 -39.33 -23.08 -4.54
CA TRP A 140 -38.47 -21.91 -4.36
C TRP A 140 -36.98 -22.24 -4.41
N TYR A 141 -36.25 -21.45 -5.18
CA TYR A 141 -34.79 -21.43 -5.23
C TYR A 141 -34.30 -20.23 -4.43
N ALA A 142 -33.59 -20.51 -3.33
CA ALA A 142 -32.94 -19.47 -2.56
C ALA A 142 -31.71 -18.96 -3.33
N GLU A 143 -31.62 -17.65 -3.54
CA GLU A 143 -30.60 -17.03 -4.38
C GLU A 143 -29.90 -15.89 -3.62
N MET A 144 -28.59 -16.04 -3.44
CA MET A 144 -27.75 -15.11 -2.71
C MET A 144 -27.66 -13.75 -3.43
N LEU A 145 -27.77 -13.72 -4.76
CA LEU A 145 -27.80 -12.47 -5.54
C LEU A 145 -29.05 -11.62 -5.29
N LEU A 146 -30.04 -12.13 -4.53
CA LEU A 146 -31.27 -11.41 -4.16
C LEU A 146 -31.25 -10.87 -2.73
N ARG A 147 -30.16 -11.01 -1.96
CA ARG A 147 -30.04 -10.42 -0.61
C ARG A 147 -30.24 -8.91 -0.61
N GLU A 148 -30.64 -8.31 0.51
CA GLU A 148 -30.77 -6.84 0.59
C GLU A 148 -29.40 -6.19 0.39
N ARG A 149 -29.41 -4.91 -0.02
CA ARG A 149 -28.20 -4.08 -0.01
C ARG A 149 -27.52 -4.14 1.35
N ASP A 150 -26.21 -4.39 1.34
CA ASP A 150 -25.41 -4.37 2.56
C ASP A 150 -25.18 -2.92 3.02
N TRP A 151 -25.65 -2.56 4.22
CA TRP A 151 -25.44 -1.24 4.82
C TRP A 151 -24.15 -1.15 5.64
N GLY A 152 -23.35 -2.21 5.68
CA GLY A 152 -22.07 -2.28 6.33
C GLY A 152 -22.17 -1.90 7.81
N GLN A 153 -21.29 -1.00 8.25
CA GLN A 153 -21.26 -0.54 9.63
C GLN A 153 -22.57 0.12 10.09
N MET A 154 -23.40 0.62 9.17
CA MET A 154 -24.63 1.31 9.52
C MET A 154 -25.80 0.35 9.79
N ASP A 155 -25.74 -0.92 9.37
CA ASP A 155 -26.89 -1.82 9.33
C ASP A 155 -27.54 -2.06 10.71
N LEU A 156 -26.73 -2.05 11.79
CA LEU A 156 -27.16 -2.26 13.17
C LEU A 156 -27.15 -0.98 14.02
N MET A 157 -27.05 0.18 13.39
CA MET A 157 -27.06 1.48 14.08
C MET A 157 -28.46 2.09 14.11
N SER A 158 -28.82 2.68 15.26
CA SER A 158 -29.98 3.55 15.37
C SER A 158 -29.80 4.83 14.52
N GLU A 159 -30.88 5.54 14.22
CA GLU A 159 -30.80 6.81 13.50
C GLU A 159 -29.97 7.84 14.28
N GLN A 160 -30.13 7.90 15.60
CA GLN A 160 -29.34 8.79 16.45
C GLN A 160 -27.85 8.41 16.47
N GLU A 161 -27.54 7.12 16.49
CA GLU A 161 -26.16 6.63 16.35
C GLU A 161 -25.57 7.05 14.99
N ARG A 162 -26.32 6.86 13.89
CA ARG A 162 -25.88 7.29 12.54
C ARG A 162 -25.62 8.79 12.48
N ILE A 163 -26.51 9.61 13.03
CA ILE A 163 -26.39 11.07 13.04
C ILE A 163 -25.21 11.52 13.91
N SER A 164 -24.92 10.84 15.02
CA SER A 164 -23.84 11.26 15.93
C SER A 164 -22.46 10.77 15.49
N THR A 165 -22.35 9.56 14.93
CA THR A 165 -21.04 8.95 14.59
C THR A 165 -20.69 9.03 13.11
N MET A 166 -21.66 9.19 12.21
CA MET A 166 -21.46 9.04 10.76
C MET A 166 -21.89 10.28 9.94
N GLN A 167 -21.79 11.49 10.50
CA GLN A 167 -22.26 12.74 9.85
C GLN A 167 -21.71 12.95 8.45
N HIS A 168 -20.40 12.75 8.26
CA HIS A 168 -19.77 12.91 6.95
C HIS A 168 -20.28 11.90 5.93
N GLU A 169 -20.62 10.68 6.37
CA GLU A 169 -21.16 9.64 5.49
C GLU A 169 -22.62 9.91 5.13
N LEU A 170 -23.41 10.48 6.05
CA LEU A 170 -24.76 10.97 5.73
C LEU A 170 -24.71 12.12 4.72
N GLN A 171 -23.79 13.08 4.86
CA GLN A 171 -23.59 14.14 3.86
C GLN A 171 -23.22 13.58 2.49
N ARG A 172 -22.33 12.58 2.44
CA ARG A 172 -21.97 11.89 1.18
C ARG A 172 -23.14 11.15 0.55
N ARG A 173 -23.95 10.46 1.35
CA ARG A 173 -25.19 9.82 0.90
C ARG A 173 -26.15 10.84 0.29
N ASP A 174 -26.28 12.00 0.91
CA ASP A 174 -27.21 13.04 0.47
C ASP A 174 -26.72 13.76 -0.81
N LEU A 175 -25.41 13.74 -1.11
CA LEU A 175 -24.89 14.18 -2.41
C LEU A 175 -25.31 13.26 -3.55
N ASP A 176 -25.19 11.94 -3.37
CA ASP A 176 -25.63 10.95 -4.37
C ASP A 176 -26.01 9.60 -3.74
N ARG A 177 -27.32 9.33 -3.65
CA ARG A 177 -27.84 8.09 -3.06
C ARG A 177 -27.60 6.84 -3.90
N PHE A 178 -27.42 6.99 -5.21
CA PHE A 178 -27.26 5.86 -6.14
C PHE A 178 -25.85 5.29 -6.07
N TYR A 179 -24.83 6.17 -6.04
CA TYR A 179 -23.42 5.79 -5.99
C TYR A 179 -22.83 5.70 -4.59
N TYR A 180 -23.43 6.34 -3.59
CA TYR A 180 -22.98 6.21 -2.22
C TYR A 180 -22.94 4.76 -1.78
N ALA A 181 -21.83 4.33 -1.17
CA ALA A 181 -21.70 3.07 -0.46
C ALA A 181 -21.37 3.38 1.01
N PRO A 182 -22.13 2.86 1.99
CA PRO A 182 -21.80 3.03 3.38
C PRO A 182 -20.49 2.30 3.71
N PRO A 183 -19.76 2.70 4.78
CA PRO A 183 -18.51 2.05 5.16
C PRO A 183 -18.67 0.54 5.33
N GLY A 184 -17.92 -0.22 4.52
CA GLY A 184 -17.98 -1.69 4.50
C GLY A 184 -19.24 -2.30 3.89
N GLY A 185 -20.10 -1.50 3.24
CA GLY A 185 -21.32 -1.97 2.57
C GLY A 185 -21.30 -1.75 1.06
N GLU A 186 -22.49 -1.77 0.45
CA GLU A 186 -22.69 -1.70 -1.01
C GLU A 186 -23.35 -0.38 -1.44
N SER A 187 -23.05 0.08 -2.65
CA SER A 187 -23.86 1.11 -3.33
C SER A 187 -25.04 0.49 -4.06
N LEU A 188 -26.06 1.30 -4.38
CA LEU A 188 -27.16 0.81 -5.22
C LEU A 188 -26.68 0.46 -6.62
N ALA A 189 -25.66 1.17 -7.14
CA ALA A 189 -24.96 0.82 -8.37
C ALA A 189 -24.33 -0.59 -8.30
N ALA A 190 -23.70 -0.97 -7.18
CA ALA A 190 -23.16 -2.31 -6.99
C ALA A 190 -24.27 -3.38 -6.92
N VAL A 191 -25.40 -3.06 -6.27
CA VAL A 191 -26.59 -3.93 -6.27
C VAL A 191 -27.12 -4.12 -7.70
N ALA A 192 -27.15 -3.07 -8.51
CA ALA A 192 -27.58 -3.13 -9.90
C ALA A 192 -26.68 -4.04 -10.75
N GLN A 193 -25.36 -4.01 -10.53
CA GLN A 193 -24.42 -4.92 -11.21
C GLN A 193 -24.63 -6.39 -10.86
N ARG A 194 -24.92 -6.73 -9.59
CA ARG A 194 -25.23 -8.14 -9.24
C ARG A 194 -26.58 -8.59 -9.77
N VAL A 195 -27.55 -7.69 -9.85
CA VAL A 195 -28.85 -7.94 -10.46
C VAL A 195 -28.71 -8.21 -11.96
N ASP A 196 -27.79 -7.54 -12.66
CA ASP A 196 -27.50 -7.85 -14.06
C ASP A 196 -27.07 -9.31 -14.25
N ARG A 197 -26.27 -9.87 -13.31
CA ARG A 197 -25.90 -11.30 -13.33
C ARG A 197 -27.12 -12.21 -13.18
N LEU A 198 -28.05 -11.87 -12.29
CA LEU A 198 -29.32 -12.59 -12.16
C LEU A 198 -30.13 -12.54 -13.46
N PHE A 199 -30.25 -11.36 -14.08
CA PHE A 199 -30.96 -11.22 -15.35
C PHE A 199 -30.30 -12.01 -16.49
N CYS A 200 -28.97 -12.10 -16.53
CA CYS A 200 -28.28 -12.98 -17.47
C CYS A 200 -28.68 -14.45 -17.28
N SER A 201 -28.69 -14.95 -16.04
CA SER A 201 -29.13 -16.32 -15.73
C SER A 201 -30.59 -16.55 -16.09
N LEU A 202 -31.48 -15.63 -15.70
CA LEU A 202 -32.90 -15.68 -16.01
C LEU A 202 -33.16 -15.69 -17.52
N ASN A 203 -32.52 -14.81 -18.28
CA ASN A 203 -32.70 -14.75 -19.74
C ASN A 203 -32.18 -16.03 -20.42
N ARG A 204 -31.05 -16.57 -19.96
CA ARG A 204 -30.48 -17.81 -20.50
C ARG A 204 -31.36 -19.04 -20.23
N GLU A 205 -31.94 -19.15 -19.04
CA GLU A 205 -32.60 -20.38 -18.56
C GLU A 205 -34.13 -20.33 -18.68
N CYS A 206 -34.69 -19.13 -18.82
CA CYS A 206 -36.13 -18.87 -18.75
C CYS A 206 -36.67 -18.20 -20.02
N ASN A 207 -36.22 -18.65 -21.19
CA ASN A 207 -36.76 -18.15 -22.46
C ASN A 207 -38.27 -18.38 -22.56
N ALA A 208 -39.03 -17.32 -22.84
CA ALA A 208 -40.49 -17.29 -22.94
C ALA A 208 -41.25 -17.82 -21.71
N LYS A 209 -40.58 -17.95 -20.56
CA LYS A 209 -41.14 -18.44 -19.30
C LYS A 209 -41.59 -17.31 -18.37
N LYS A 210 -42.37 -17.64 -17.35
CA LYS A 210 -42.79 -16.74 -16.26
C LYS A 210 -41.93 -17.00 -15.02
N ALA A 211 -41.40 -15.94 -14.41
CA ALA A 211 -40.66 -16.04 -13.16
C ALA A 211 -41.27 -15.15 -12.08
N ILE A 212 -41.18 -15.62 -10.83
CA ILE A 212 -41.52 -14.85 -9.64
C ILE A 212 -40.30 -14.74 -8.73
N VAL A 213 -40.10 -13.57 -8.13
CA VAL A 213 -38.97 -13.23 -7.28
C VAL A 213 -39.47 -12.55 -6.02
N VAL A 214 -39.14 -13.10 -4.84
CA VAL A 214 -39.42 -12.47 -3.54
C VAL A 214 -38.11 -11.97 -2.92
N CYS A 215 -37.97 -10.65 -2.77
CA CYS A 215 -36.73 -10.00 -2.35
C CYS A 215 -37.01 -8.71 -1.54
N HIS A 216 -36.19 -7.68 -1.73
CA HIS A 216 -36.14 -6.51 -0.85
C HIS A 216 -36.28 -5.18 -1.60
N GLY A 217 -36.48 -4.09 -0.87
CA GLY A 217 -36.85 -2.80 -1.46
C GLY A 217 -35.76 -2.23 -2.36
N GLU A 218 -34.52 -2.16 -1.87
CA GLU A 218 -33.42 -1.58 -2.66
C GLU A 218 -33.00 -2.51 -3.81
N VAL A 219 -33.12 -3.83 -3.64
CA VAL A 219 -32.93 -4.78 -4.74
C VAL A 219 -33.95 -4.56 -5.85
N ILE A 220 -35.23 -4.34 -5.53
CA ILE A 220 -36.23 -4.03 -6.54
C ILE A 220 -35.92 -2.68 -7.20
N TRP A 221 -35.54 -1.65 -6.45
CA TRP A 221 -35.09 -0.39 -7.05
C TRP A 221 -33.94 -0.58 -8.04
N ALA A 222 -32.93 -1.37 -7.67
CA ALA A 222 -31.85 -1.72 -8.58
C ALA A 222 -32.38 -2.45 -9.83
N MET A 223 -33.27 -3.43 -9.68
CA MET A 223 -33.93 -4.10 -10.81
C MET A 223 -34.68 -3.13 -11.72
N ARG A 224 -35.45 -2.19 -11.16
CA ARG A 224 -36.17 -1.15 -11.93
C ARG A 224 -35.21 -0.35 -12.78
N THR A 225 -34.08 0.11 -12.22
CA THR A 225 -33.12 0.92 -12.97
C THR A 225 -32.59 0.21 -14.22
N ARG A 226 -32.44 -1.12 -14.16
CA ARG A 226 -31.96 -1.95 -15.27
C ARG A 226 -33.07 -2.32 -16.25
N LEU A 227 -34.24 -2.71 -15.75
CA LEU A 227 -35.38 -3.11 -16.58
C LEU A 227 -35.98 -1.92 -17.35
N GLU A 228 -36.10 -0.78 -16.68
CA GLU A 228 -36.71 0.46 -17.21
C GLU A 228 -35.66 1.37 -17.89
N ARG A 229 -34.35 1.08 -17.79
CA ARG A 229 -33.25 1.96 -18.24
C ARG A 229 -33.35 3.38 -17.65
N MET A 230 -33.70 3.43 -16.38
CA MET A 230 -33.86 4.66 -15.62
C MET A 230 -32.51 5.38 -15.49
N SER A 231 -32.48 6.70 -15.70
CA SER A 231 -31.31 7.52 -15.38
C SER A 231 -31.17 7.72 -13.87
N GLN A 232 -30.01 8.20 -13.43
CA GLN A 232 -29.78 8.56 -12.03
C GLN A 232 -30.74 9.67 -11.57
N ASP A 233 -31.01 10.65 -12.44
CA ASP A 233 -31.93 11.74 -12.16
C ASP A 233 -33.34 11.24 -11.94
N THR A 234 -33.85 10.38 -12.84
CA THR A 234 -35.18 9.78 -12.69
C THR A 234 -35.27 8.90 -11.43
N PHE A 235 -34.20 8.17 -11.10
CA PHE A 235 -34.14 7.41 -9.86
C PHE A 235 -34.23 8.34 -8.63
N ARG A 236 -33.47 9.44 -8.60
CA ARG A 236 -33.50 10.43 -7.52
C ARG A 236 -34.86 11.11 -7.41
N GLU A 237 -35.42 11.56 -8.53
CA GLU A 237 -36.75 12.17 -8.60
C GLU A 237 -37.83 11.26 -8.02
N LEU A 238 -37.81 9.96 -8.35
CA LEU A 238 -38.77 9.02 -7.79
C LEU A 238 -38.56 8.75 -6.30
N GLN A 239 -37.31 8.62 -5.86
CA GLN A 239 -36.97 8.47 -4.43
C GLN A 239 -37.40 9.68 -3.60
N ASP A 240 -37.22 10.89 -4.13
CA ASP A 240 -37.46 12.15 -3.43
C ASP A 240 -38.85 12.77 -3.72
N SER A 241 -39.65 12.14 -4.59
CA SER A 241 -40.98 12.63 -5.02
C SER A 241 -41.95 12.93 -3.88
N GLY A 242 -41.76 12.32 -2.70
CA GLY A 242 -42.68 12.35 -1.56
C GLY A 242 -44.03 11.69 -1.84
N ARG A 243 -44.29 11.22 -3.07
CA ARG A 243 -45.53 10.56 -3.45
C ARG A 243 -45.48 9.12 -3.00
N MET A 244 -46.43 8.73 -2.15
CA MET A 244 -46.49 7.37 -1.62
C MET A 244 -46.62 6.30 -2.70
N VAL A 245 -47.22 6.62 -3.86
CA VAL A 245 -47.36 5.70 -5.00
C VAL A 245 -46.06 5.39 -5.73
N ASP A 246 -45.03 6.23 -5.60
CA ASP A 246 -43.72 6.02 -6.23
C ASP A 246 -42.80 5.12 -5.39
N GLN A 247 -43.18 4.88 -4.14
CA GLN A 247 -42.39 4.11 -3.16
C GLN A 247 -42.71 2.61 -3.23
N ILE A 248 -41.69 1.78 -3.02
CA ILE A 248 -41.84 0.32 -2.99
C ILE A 248 -42.13 -0.11 -1.55
N HIS A 249 -43.40 -0.33 -1.21
CA HIS A 249 -43.85 -0.71 0.14
C HIS A 249 -43.59 -2.19 0.47
N ASN A 250 -43.66 -2.56 1.75
CA ASN A 250 -43.61 -3.96 2.15
C ASN A 250 -44.80 -4.75 1.57
N GLY A 251 -44.56 -5.97 1.06
CA GLY A 251 -45.58 -6.77 0.37
C GLY A 251 -46.01 -6.22 -1.00
N HIS A 252 -45.30 -5.23 -1.55
CA HIS A 252 -45.63 -4.62 -2.84
C HIS A 252 -45.18 -5.53 -4.00
N ILE A 253 -46.00 -5.59 -5.05
CA ILE A 253 -45.81 -6.40 -6.25
C ILE A 253 -45.53 -5.50 -7.45
N LEU A 254 -44.44 -5.75 -8.18
CA LEU A 254 -44.19 -5.19 -9.51
C LEU A 254 -44.28 -6.32 -10.54
N HIS A 255 -45.17 -6.18 -11.50
CA HIS A 255 -45.38 -7.18 -12.55
C HIS A 255 -44.97 -6.61 -13.90
N TYR A 256 -43.95 -7.20 -14.51
CA TYR A 256 -43.41 -6.84 -15.82
C TYR A 256 -43.83 -7.85 -16.88
N THR A 257 -44.34 -7.34 -18.00
CA THR A 257 -44.77 -8.16 -19.14
C THR A 257 -44.16 -7.68 -20.45
N ARG A 258 -43.87 -8.63 -21.34
CA ARG A 258 -43.59 -8.37 -22.76
C ARG A 258 -44.85 -8.39 -23.61
N THR A 259 -45.91 -8.98 -23.10
CA THR A 259 -47.18 -9.08 -23.79
C THR A 259 -47.89 -7.73 -23.61
N ASP A 260 -48.15 -7.03 -24.70
CA ASP A 260 -48.96 -5.82 -24.64
C ASP A 260 -50.34 -6.19 -24.05
N PRO A 261 -50.76 -5.59 -22.92
CA PRO A 261 -52.00 -5.97 -22.25
C PRO A 261 -53.26 -5.54 -23.02
N PHE A 262 -53.13 -4.68 -24.04
CA PHE A 262 -54.24 -4.19 -24.86
C PHE A 262 -54.31 -4.90 -26.22
N THR A 263 -53.16 -5.19 -26.84
CA THR A 263 -53.11 -5.82 -28.18
C THR A 263 -52.76 -7.31 -28.17
N GLY A 264 -52.15 -7.82 -27.09
CA GLY A 264 -51.69 -9.21 -26.98
C GLY A 264 -50.37 -9.50 -27.70
N GLU A 265 -49.76 -8.52 -28.36
CA GLU A 265 -48.50 -8.69 -29.08
C GLU A 265 -47.31 -8.85 -28.13
N VAL A 266 -46.35 -9.71 -28.48
CA VAL A 266 -45.17 -9.98 -27.65
C VAL A 266 -43.97 -9.17 -28.12
N ALA A 267 -43.56 -8.19 -27.31
CA ALA A 267 -42.41 -7.34 -27.56
C ALA A 267 -41.06 -8.06 -27.33
N PRO A 268 -39.93 -7.56 -27.88
CA PRO A 268 -38.59 -8.11 -27.65
C PRO A 268 -38.04 -7.84 -26.24
N SER A 269 -38.60 -6.89 -25.50
CA SER A 269 -38.26 -6.55 -24.11
C SER A 269 -39.53 -6.21 -23.34
N PHE A 270 -39.48 -6.28 -22.00
CA PHE A 270 -40.63 -5.87 -21.17
C PHE A 270 -41.13 -4.49 -21.60
N SER A 271 -42.38 -4.39 -22.01
CA SER A 271 -42.99 -3.18 -22.56
C SER A 271 -43.91 -2.51 -21.55
N TYR A 272 -44.45 -3.27 -20.60
CA TYR A 272 -45.35 -2.75 -19.57
C TYR A 272 -44.97 -3.27 -18.19
N MET A 273 -45.27 -2.45 -17.18
CA MET A 273 -45.16 -2.77 -15.77
C MET A 273 -46.42 -2.30 -15.04
N ARG A 274 -46.91 -3.07 -14.08
CA ARG A 274 -47.89 -2.58 -13.09
C ARG A 274 -47.34 -2.71 -11.68
N SER A 275 -47.58 -1.71 -10.85
CA SER A 275 -47.10 -1.62 -9.46
C SER A 275 -48.32 -1.67 -8.54
N VAL A 276 -48.38 -2.66 -7.66
CA VAL A 276 -49.55 -2.94 -6.83
C VAL A 276 -49.15 -3.18 -5.39
N CYS A 277 -49.84 -2.52 -4.47
CA CYS A 277 -49.80 -2.76 -3.04
C CYS A 277 -51.12 -3.43 -2.61
N PRO A 278 -51.18 -4.77 -2.54
CA PRO A 278 -52.43 -5.52 -2.42
C PRO A 278 -53.26 -5.22 -1.17
N TRP A 279 -52.58 -4.87 -0.07
CA TRP A 279 -53.23 -4.57 1.21
C TRP A 279 -53.62 -3.08 1.34
N ASN A 280 -53.28 -2.23 0.36
CA ASN A 280 -53.70 -0.83 0.32
C ASN A 280 -53.67 -0.27 -1.11
N GLU A 281 -54.82 -0.30 -1.78
CA GLU A 281 -54.96 0.17 -3.17
C GLU A 281 -54.54 1.63 -3.39
N LYS A 282 -54.65 2.50 -2.36
CA LYS A 282 -54.26 3.92 -2.47
C LYS A 282 -52.76 4.10 -2.72
N LEU A 283 -51.95 3.07 -2.43
CA LEU A 283 -50.51 3.05 -2.67
C LEU A 283 -50.15 2.46 -4.05
N SER A 284 -51.15 2.10 -4.86
CA SER A 284 -50.98 1.49 -6.18
C SER A 284 -51.26 2.50 -7.29
N PRO A 285 -50.30 2.76 -8.20
CA PRO A 285 -50.62 3.34 -9.50
C PRO A 285 -51.71 2.53 -10.23
N LYS A 286 -52.60 3.21 -10.96
CA LYS A 286 -53.73 2.55 -11.63
C LYS A 286 -53.28 1.91 -12.95
N GLY A 287 -53.52 0.61 -13.08
CA GLY A 287 -53.41 -0.13 -14.35
C GLY A 287 -51.97 -0.43 -14.80
N TRP A 288 -51.82 -0.72 -16.08
CA TRP A 288 -50.54 -0.98 -16.73
C TRP A 288 -49.86 0.33 -17.15
N ILE A 289 -48.57 0.45 -16.83
CA ILE A 289 -47.71 1.58 -17.16
C ILE A 289 -46.77 1.13 -18.27
N LYS A 290 -46.70 1.88 -19.37
CA LYS A 290 -45.75 1.63 -20.45
C LYS A 290 -44.34 1.98 -19.99
N ILE A 291 -43.38 1.10 -20.26
CA ILE A 291 -41.98 1.29 -19.89
C ILE A 291 -41.31 2.13 -20.97
N GLU A 292 -41.05 3.39 -20.65
CA GLU A 292 -40.27 4.28 -21.51
C GLU A 292 -38.78 4.08 -21.26
N ARG A 293 -38.04 3.71 -22.32
CA ARG A 293 -36.59 3.59 -22.27
C ARG A 293 -36.00 4.74 -23.06
N PRO A 294 -35.44 5.75 -22.39
CA PRO A 294 -34.96 6.93 -23.08
C PRO A 294 -33.80 6.58 -24.02
N VAL A 295 -33.81 7.19 -25.19
CA VAL A 295 -32.72 7.20 -26.17
C VAL A 295 -32.45 8.68 -26.45
N TYR A 296 -31.19 9.07 -26.40
CA TYR A 296 -30.79 10.46 -26.50
C TYR A 296 -30.01 10.68 -27.79
N ASP A 297 -30.37 11.72 -28.53
CA ASP A 297 -29.50 12.27 -29.56
C ASP A 297 -28.53 13.29 -28.96
N ASN A 298 -27.64 13.85 -29.79
CA ASN A 298 -26.61 14.78 -29.34
C ASN A 298 -27.21 16.06 -28.73
N GLU A 299 -28.32 16.57 -29.26
CA GLU A 299 -28.97 17.78 -28.77
C GLU A 299 -29.60 17.55 -27.39
N MET A 300 -30.29 16.41 -27.22
CA MET A 300 -30.84 16.00 -25.92
C MET A 300 -29.74 15.79 -24.88
N LEU A 301 -28.62 15.15 -25.26
CA LEU A 301 -27.47 14.95 -24.36
C LEU A 301 -26.87 16.29 -23.91
N LEU A 302 -26.68 17.23 -24.85
CA LEU A 302 -26.20 18.58 -24.54
C LEU A 302 -27.18 19.33 -23.63
N ALA A 303 -28.48 19.29 -23.93
CA ALA A 303 -29.49 19.93 -23.09
C ALA A 303 -29.52 19.36 -21.67
N ILE A 304 -29.31 18.06 -21.49
CA ILE A 304 -29.18 17.44 -20.16
C ILE A 304 -27.91 17.93 -19.45
N ALA A 305 -26.77 17.96 -20.15
CA ALA A 305 -25.52 18.45 -19.58
C ALA A 305 -25.62 19.93 -19.15
N GLU A 306 -26.29 20.76 -19.94
CA GLU A 306 -26.49 22.19 -19.68
C GLU A 306 -27.43 22.49 -18.51
N ARG A 307 -28.27 21.54 -18.08
CA ARG A 307 -29.09 21.68 -16.85
C ARG A 307 -28.23 21.81 -15.60
N VAL A 308 -27.04 21.21 -15.61
CA VAL A 308 -26.08 21.32 -14.52
C VAL A 308 -25.16 22.50 -14.85
N PRO A 309 -25.24 23.62 -14.10
CA PRO A 309 -24.41 24.78 -14.40
C PRO A 309 -22.94 24.41 -14.41
N ARG A 310 -22.22 24.85 -15.43
CA ARG A 310 -20.76 24.76 -15.44
C ARG A 310 -20.24 25.55 -14.25
N MET A 311 -19.67 24.84 -13.27
CA MET A 311 -19.02 25.46 -12.12
C MET A 311 -17.70 26.13 -12.50
N ILE A 312 -17.18 25.90 -13.70
CA ILE A 312 -15.99 26.55 -14.25
C ILE A 312 -16.38 27.06 -15.63
N VAL A 313 -16.58 28.37 -15.76
CA VAL A 313 -17.14 28.98 -16.98
C VAL A 313 -16.06 29.57 -17.89
N SER A 314 -14.88 29.89 -17.34
CA SER A 314 -13.72 30.43 -18.05
C SER A 314 -12.47 30.35 -17.17
N GLU A 315 -11.28 30.53 -17.75
CA GLU A 315 -10.04 30.74 -16.98
C GLU A 315 -10.16 31.97 -16.05
N GLU A 316 -10.86 33.03 -16.48
CA GLU A 316 -11.21 34.19 -15.65
C GLU A 316 -12.05 33.81 -14.42
N TYR A 317 -13.05 32.93 -14.57
CA TYR A 317 -13.85 32.46 -13.43
C TYR A 317 -13.00 31.71 -12.41
N ILE A 318 -12.03 30.91 -12.86
CA ILE A 318 -11.05 30.25 -11.98
C ILE A 318 -10.25 31.32 -11.25
N GLU A 319 -9.68 32.29 -11.98
CA GLU A 319 -8.92 33.36 -11.36
C GLU A 319 -9.73 34.17 -10.35
N GLU A 320 -10.97 34.55 -10.65
CA GLU A 320 -11.82 35.34 -9.75
C GLU A 320 -12.28 34.56 -8.53
N THR A 321 -12.69 33.30 -8.69
CA THR A 321 -13.15 32.45 -7.57
C THR A 321 -12.00 32.18 -6.60
N TYR A 322 -10.80 31.89 -7.12
CA TYR A 322 -9.60 31.68 -6.31
C TYR A 322 -8.97 33.00 -5.81
N LYS A 323 -9.17 34.14 -6.49
CA LYS A 323 -8.82 35.49 -5.98
C LYS A 323 -9.77 35.94 -4.87
N ARG A 324 -11.08 35.66 -4.96
CA ARG A 324 -12.07 35.95 -3.90
C ARG A 324 -11.83 35.11 -2.64
N ALA A 325 -11.50 33.83 -2.81
CA ALA A 325 -11.08 32.99 -1.69
C ALA A 325 -9.78 33.49 -1.04
N LYS A 326 -8.86 34.12 -1.81
CA LYS A 326 -7.70 34.82 -1.26
C LYS A 326 -8.08 36.14 -0.55
N SER A 327 -9.06 36.89 -1.04
CA SER A 327 -9.44 38.18 -0.44
C SER A 327 -10.24 38.03 0.86
N SER A 328 -11.03 36.96 1.02
CA SER A 328 -11.74 36.69 2.29
C SER A 328 -10.80 36.26 3.43
N PHE A 329 -9.54 35.92 3.12
CA PHE A 329 -8.50 35.59 4.10
C PHE A 329 -7.54 36.75 4.40
N MET A 330 -7.77 37.95 3.86
CA MET A 330 -6.91 39.12 4.10
C MET A 330 -7.58 40.15 5.03
N ILE A 331 -7.14 40.16 6.29
CA ILE A 331 -7.33 41.29 7.22
C ILE A 331 -6.60 42.52 6.64
N PRO A 332 -7.17 43.74 6.66
CA PRO A 332 -6.58 44.89 5.99
C PRO A 332 -5.30 45.36 6.72
N LYS A 333 -4.16 45.35 6.03
CA LYS A 333 -3.03 46.22 6.39
C LYS A 333 -3.12 47.50 5.57
N ALA A 334 -3.28 48.60 6.27
CA ALA A 334 -3.32 49.94 5.73
C ALA A 334 -2.00 50.33 5.02
N ALA A 335 -2.20 51.12 3.96
CA ALA A 335 -1.33 52.17 3.42
C ALA A 335 0.10 51.79 2.99
N ARG A 336 0.32 51.73 1.66
CA ARG A 336 1.26 52.66 1.02
C ARG A 336 1.02 52.79 -0.49
N ALA A 337 0.94 54.07 -0.86
CA ALA A 337 0.89 54.72 -2.17
C ALA A 337 1.67 54.07 -3.33
N GLU A 338 0.94 53.89 -4.43
CA GLU A 338 1.15 54.49 -5.77
C GLU A 338 2.42 54.28 -6.62
N GLN A 339 2.13 54.25 -7.93
CA GLN A 339 2.96 54.44 -9.15
C GLN A 339 3.78 53.22 -9.62
N SER A 340 3.27 52.44 -10.58
CA SER A 340 3.21 52.65 -12.04
C SER A 340 4.55 52.44 -12.76
N ILE A 341 4.52 51.65 -13.85
CA ILE A 341 5.34 51.63 -15.09
C ILE A 341 5.26 50.17 -15.61
N THR A 342 4.24 49.82 -16.41
CA THR A 342 4.22 49.75 -17.89
C THR A 342 5.31 48.90 -18.56
N SER A 343 4.83 47.92 -19.34
CA SER A 343 5.36 47.43 -20.62
C SER A 343 6.69 46.63 -20.56
N SER A 344 6.98 45.62 -21.38
CA SER A 344 6.42 45.17 -22.65
C SER A 344 6.97 43.79 -22.96
N ILE A 345 6.14 43.01 -23.64
CA ILE A 345 6.44 41.81 -24.41
C ILE A 345 7.56 42.09 -25.42
N ALA A 346 8.53 41.18 -25.53
CA ALA A 346 9.24 40.94 -26.78
C ALA A 346 9.69 39.47 -26.83
N MET A 347 9.07 38.75 -27.75
CA MET A 347 9.32 37.37 -28.12
C MET A 347 10.14 37.42 -29.42
N ASN A 348 11.28 36.72 -29.48
CA ASN A 348 11.91 36.18 -30.70
C ASN A 348 13.11 35.31 -30.28
N THR A 349 13.09 33.98 -30.49
CA THR A 349 13.40 33.22 -31.72
C THR A 349 14.91 33.13 -32.02
N LEU A 350 15.48 31.92 -31.91
CA LEU A 350 16.58 31.32 -32.71
C LEU A 350 16.92 29.95 -32.08
N MET A 351 16.50 28.84 -32.69
CA MET A 351 17.22 28.01 -33.68
C MET A 351 18.34 27.14 -33.10
N ALA A 352 18.25 25.87 -33.48
CA ALA A 352 19.04 24.75 -33.02
C ALA A 352 20.51 24.82 -33.48
N SER A 353 21.41 24.37 -32.59
CA SER A 353 22.71 23.82 -32.97
C SER A 353 23.03 22.62 -32.08
N THR A 354 23.19 21.47 -32.73
CA THR A 354 23.62 20.19 -32.20
C THR A 354 25.07 20.27 -31.69
N SER A 355 25.31 19.89 -30.44
CA SER A 355 26.64 19.48 -30.00
C SER A 355 26.52 18.38 -28.94
N GLN A 356 27.09 17.22 -29.26
CA GLN A 356 27.37 16.13 -28.34
C GLN A 356 28.26 16.66 -27.20
N ASN A 357 27.88 16.41 -25.95
CA ASN A 357 28.79 16.37 -24.81
C ASN A 357 28.22 15.45 -23.73
N ALA A 358 29.12 14.64 -23.17
CA ALA A 358 28.90 13.70 -22.08
C ALA A 358 28.25 14.35 -20.85
N PRO A 359 27.55 13.58 -19.98
CA PRO A 359 26.95 14.14 -18.78
C PRO A 359 28.05 14.59 -17.82
N SER A 360 28.23 15.90 -17.73
CA SER A 360 29.04 16.55 -16.70
C SER A 360 28.38 16.33 -15.33
N ASP A 361 29.18 15.86 -14.37
CA ASP A 361 28.88 15.83 -12.94
C ASP A 361 28.27 17.16 -12.47
N VAL A 362 26.94 17.18 -12.31
CA VAL A 362 26.26 18.27 -11.61
C VAL A 362 26.47 18.02 -10.12
N LYS A 363 27.46 18.69 -9.54
CA LYS A 363 27.57 18.79 -8.08
C LYS A 363 26.27 19.38 -7.52
N PRO A 364 25.69 18.79 -6.45
CA PRO A 364 24.49 19.33 -5.83
C PRO A 364 24.75 20.77 -5.35
N MET A 365 23.81 21.64 -5.72
CA MET A 365 23.90 23.08 -5.53
C MET A 365 23.68 23.42 -4.05
N TYR A 366 24.74 23.36 -3.25
CA TYR A 366 24.73 23.88 -1.88
C TYR A 366 24.78 25.41 -1.94
N ASN A 367 23.62 26.06 -1.83
CA ASN A 367 23.56 27.51 -1.71
C ASN A 367 24.03 27.94 -0.31
N SER A 368 25.04 28.81 -0.31
CA SER A 368 25.75 29.36 0.85
C SER A 368 24.96 30.43 1.61
N ALA A 369 25.25 30.54 2.91
CA ALA A 369 24.68 31.41 3.97
C ALA A 369 23.38 30.90 4.62
N LYS A 370 23.53 30.15 5.73
CA LYS A 370 22.42 29.61 6.53
C LYS A 370 21.75 30.74 7.31
N LYS A 371 20.50 31.06 6.96
CA LYS A 371 19.67 31.98 7.75
C LYS A 371 19.05 31.20 8.92
N ALA A 372 19.15 31.74 10.13
CA ALA A 372 18.39 31.29 11.29
C ALA A 372 16.90 31.09 10.94
N LEU A 373 16.28 30.01 11.45
CA LEU A 373 14.85 29.79 11.29
C LEU A 373 14.08 30.71 12.27
N ASP A 374 13.22 31.58 11.73
CA ASP A 374 12.26 32.37 12.52
C ASP A 374 10.99 31.52 12.70
N LEU A 375 10.94 30.70 13.75
CA LEU A 375 9.80 29.85 14.07
C LEU A 375 8.85 30.58 15.01
N LYS A 376 7.64 30.88 14.54
CA LYS A 376 6.58 31.51 15.37
C LYS A 376 5.49 30.52 15.71
N LYS A 377 5.11 29.68 14.74
CA LYS A 377 4.08 28.67 14.90
C LYS A 377 4.56 27.35 14.30
N VAL A 378 4.52 26.29 15.09
CA VAL A 378 4.93 24.95 14.65
C VAL A 378 3.82 23.93 14.90
N LEU A 379 3.78 22.91 14.05
CA LEU A 379 2.87 21.78 14.20
C LEU A 379 3.65 20.55 14.66
N VAL A 380 3.24 19.94 15.77
CA VAL A 380 3.75 18.65 16.23
C VAL A 380 2.73 17.57 15.88
N VAL A 381 3.12 16.67 14.98
CA VAL A 381 2.32 15.51 14.59
C VAL A 381 2.63 14.37 15.55
N ASN A 382 1.66 14.05 16.40
CA ASN A 382 1.80 13.06 17.45
C ASN A 382 1.43 11.64 16.96
N LYS A 383 2.19 10.63 17.38
CA LYS A 383 1.88 9.22 17.08
C LYS A 383 0.79 8.71 18.02
N MET A 384 -0.23 8.04 17.47
CA MET A 384 -1.08 7.17 18.27
C MET A 384 -0.30 5.91 18.67
N THR A 385 -0.04 5.73 19.96
CA THR A 385 0.71 4.54 20.42
C THR A 385 -0.18 3.30 20.39
N ARG A 386 0.41 2.10 20.25
CA ARG A 386 -0.38 0.87 20.31
C ARG A 386 -1.07 0.67 21.67
N PHE A 387 -0.43 1.14 22.75
CA PHE A 387 -1.01 1.12 24.09
C PHE A 387 -2.25 1.99 24.17
N GLU A 388 -2.14 3.26 23.76
CA GLU A 388 -3.26 4.22 23.74
C GLU A 388 -4.41 3.74 22.85
N HIS A 389 -4.11 3.19 21.68
CA HIS A 389 -5.12 2.59 20.80
C HIS A 389 -5.89 1.44 21.48
N GLU A 390 -5.20 0.57 22.24
CA GLU A 390 -5.88 -0.51 22.98
C GLU A 390 -6.70 0.03 24.17
N CYS A 391 -6.25 1.12 24.82
CA CYS A 391 -7.05 1.81 25.83
C CYS A 391 -8.35 2.36 25.23
N GLU A 392 -8.28 3.07 24.10
CA GLU A 392 -9.43 3.69 23.43
C GLU A 392 -10.41 2.63 22.89
N LEU A 393 -9.90 1.56 22.29
CA LEU A 393 -10.73 0.53 21.67
C LEU A 393 -11.61 -0.22 22.67
N HIS A 394 -11.11 -0.46 23.88
CA HIS A 394 -11.80 -1.28 24.90
C HIS A 394 -12.37 -0.48 26.06
N GLY A 395 -12.04 0.81 26.18
CA GLY A 395 -12.46 1.67 27.29
C GLY A 395 -11.96 1.19 28.66
N ASN A 396 -10.92 0.35 28.69
CA ASN A 396 -10.38 -0.27 29.90
C ASN A 396 -9.00 0.29 30.22
N SER A 397 -8.64 0.31 31.51
CA SER A 397 -7.33 0.73 32.01
C SER A 397 -6.80 -0.23 33.09
N GLY A 398 -5.51 -0.16 33.39
CA GLY A 398 -4.88 -0.93 34.47
C GLY A 398 -4.95 -2.45 34.25
N ASP A 399 -5.26 -3.20 35.32
CA ASP A 399 -5.21 -4.67 35.32
C ASP A 399 -6.23 -5.32 34.37
N ALA A 400 -7.37 -4.67 34.14
CA ALA A 400 -8.38 -5.15 33.19
C ALA A 400 -7.83 -5.16 31.76
N LEU A 401 -7.20 -4.05 31.34
CA LEU A 401 -6.54 -3.94 30.05
C LEU A 401 -5.35 -4.92 29.94
N ARG A 402 -4.57 -5.07 31.01
CA ARG A 402 -3.44 -6.00 31.06
C ARG A 402 -3.85 -7.45 30.81
N LYS A 403 -4.96 -7.91 31.39
CA LYS A 403 -5.51 -9.26 31.15
C LYS A 403 -5.97 -9.43 29.70
N GLN A 404 -6.72 -8.46 29.17
CA GLN A 404 -7.21 -8.50 27.78
C GLN A 404 -6.08 -8.51 26.75
N MET A 405 -5.08 -7.66 26.93
CA MET A 405 -3.91 -7.59 26.05
C MET A 405 -3.12 -8.89 26.08
N SER A 406 -2.91 -9.46 27.28
CA SER A 406 -2.22 -10.74 27.45
C SER A 406 -2.95 -11.90 26.74
N MET A 407 -4.28 -11.97 26.84
CA MET A 407 -5.08 -13.01 26.14
C MET A 407 -4.95 -12.94 24.61
N ARG A 408 -4.60 -11.77 24.05
CA ARG A 408 -4.37 -11.56 22.61
C ARG A 408 -2.91 -11.67 22.21
N GLY A 409 -2.02 -12.04 23.13
CA GLY A 409 -0.59 -12.20 22.89
C GLY A 409 0.24 -10.91 22.95
N PHE A 410 -0.33 -9.81 23.46
CA PHE A 410 0.43 -8.57 23.68
C PHE A 410 1.15 -8.57 25.03
N VAL A 411 2.37 -8.04 25.06
CA VAL A 411 3.13 -7.82 26.29
C VAL A 411 2.80 -6.43 26.83
N TYR A 412 1.90 -6.35 27.81
CA TYR A 412 1.40 -5.09 28.38
C TYR A 412 2.53 -4.16 28.85
N ASP A 413 3.42 -4.64 29.71
CA ASP A 413 4.48 -3.81 30.32
C ASP A 413 5.42 -3.22 29.27
N ARG A 414 5.69 -3.99 28.20
CA ARG A 414 6.51 -3.54 27.07
C ARG A 414 5.82 -2.38 26.32
N LEU A 415 4.51 -2.49 26.09
CA LEU A 415 3.74 -1.47 25.37
C LEU A 415 3.52 -0.23 26.22
N LYS A 416 3.30 -0.40 27.53
CA LYS A 416 3.21 0.71 28.49
C LYS A 416 4.51 1.49 28.56
N ALA A 417 5.65 0.82 28.71
CA ALA A 417 6.96 1.49 28.73
C ALA A 417 7.25 2.27 27.43
N SER A 418 6.88 1.73 26.27
CA SER A 418 7.00 2.43 24.98
C SER A 418 6.08 3.65 24.89
N HIS A 419 4.86 3.55 25.43
CA HIS A 419 3.94 4.68 25.53
C HIS A 419 4.48 5.78 26.45
N ASP A 420 5.02 5.40 27.61
CA ASP A 420 5.54 6.35 28.60
C ASP A 420 6.74 7.13 28.04
N HIS A 421 7.70 6.44 27.41
CA HIS A 421 8.81 7.11 26.73
C HIS A 421 8.34 8.09 25.65
N HIS A 422 7.31 7.71 24.90
CA HIS A 422 6.76 8.58 23.86
C HIS A 422 6.08 9.82 24.44
N VAL A 423 5.28 9.65 25.50
CA VAL A 423 4.61 10.75 26.21
C VAL A 423 5.64 11.70 26.82
N GLU A 424 6.68 11.17 27.47
CA GLU A 424 7.77 11.95 28.03
C GLU A 424 8.54 12.75 26.96
N ALA A 425 8.85 12.13 25.82
CA ALA A 425 9.51 12.82 24.72
C ALA A 425 8.61 13.91 24.11
N LEU A 426 7.30 13.67 23.99
CA LEU A 426 6.33 14.66 23.53
C LEU A 426 6.22 15.85 24.50
N GLU A 427 6.28 15.59 25.80
CA GLU A 427 6.33 16.63 26.83
C GLU A 427 7.62 17.46 26.73
N ASP A 428 8.78 16.83 26.55
CA ASP A 428 10.06 17.53 26.32
C ASP A 428 10.00 18.44 25.07
N ILE A 429 9.47 17.93 23.96
CA ILE A 429 9.31 18.69 22.70
C ILE A 429 8.40 19.90 22.92
N THR A 430 7.20 19.67 23.46
CA THR A 430 6.16 20.70 23.55
C THR A 430 6.49 21.77 24.61
N SER A 431 7.07 21.38 25.75
CA SER A 431 7.49 22.31 26.80
C SER A 431 8.64 23.20 26.32
N THR A 432 9.67 22.63 25.68
CA THR A 432 10.83 23.36 25.15
C THR A 432 10.43 24.40 24.09
N LEU A 433 9.53 24.04 23.17
CA LEU A 433 9.02 24.98 22.16
C LEU A 433 8.27 26.17 22.80
N LYS A 434 7.41 25.88 23.79
CA LYS A 434 6.66 26.92 24.52
C LYS A 434 7.58 27.84 25.31
N GLN A 435 8.64 27.31 25.92
CA GLN A 435 9.66 28.12 26.64
C GLN A 435 10.37 29.10 25.72
N HIS A 436 10.56 28.76 24.44
CA HIS A 436 11.12 29.65 23.42
C HIS A 436 10.08 30.59 22.79
N SER A 437 8.89 30.73 23.40
CA SER A 437 7.78 31.58 22.92
C SER A 437 7.28 31.20 21.52
N ILE A 438 7.42 29.93 21.13
CA ILE A 438 6.91 29.40 19.86
C ILE A 438 5.50 28.83 20.12
N GLN A 439 4.52 29.22 19.30
CA GLN A 439 3.18 28.65 19.34
C GLN A 439 3.22 27.19 18.84
N VAL A 440 2.65 26.26 19.60
CA VAL A 440 2.66 24.83 19.30
C VAL A 440 1.25 24.30 19.18
N ASP A 441 0.92 23.77 18.00
CA ASP A 441 -0.28 22.96 17.80
C ASP A 441 0.13 21.48 17.82
N VAL A 442 -0.50 20.66 18.65
CA VAL A 442 -0.24 19.21 18.71
C VAL A 442 -1.43 18.47 18.16
N ILE A 443 -1.25 17.68 17.10
CA ILE A 443 -2.32 16.95 16.43
C ILE A 443 -1.91 15.49 16.27
N SER A 444 -2.80 14.57 16.64
CA SER A 444 -2.59 13.14 16.35
C SER A 444 -2.51 12.89 14.85
N ALA A 445 -1.57 12.04 14.43
CA ALA A 445 -1.34 11.64 13.05
C ALA A 445 -2.62 11.15 12.34
N ASP A 446 -3.56 10.54 13.07
CA ASP A 446 -4.84 10.05 12.54
C ASP A 446 -5.88 11.16 12.30
N ARG A 447 -5.71 12.32 12.95
CA ARG A 447 -6.58 13.51 12.83
C ARG A 447 -5.93 14.64 12.02
N LEU A 448 -4.78 14.38 11.40
CA LEU A 448 -4.02 15.36 10.64
C LEU A 448 -4.79 15.83 9.39
N ASN A 449 -4.76 17.14 9.12
CA ASN A 449 -5.39 17.77 7.97
C ASN A 449 -4.47 18.83 7.33
N HIS A 450 -4.77 19.26 6.10
CA HIS A 450 -3.94 20.21 5.36
C HIS A 450 -3.95 21.63 5.94
N GLU A 451 -5.03 22.03 6.62
CA GLU A 451 -5.15 23.38 7.21
C GLU A 451 -4.13 23.56 8.34
N ALA A 452 -4.06 22.60 9.26
CA ALA A 452 -3.10 22.62 10.35
C ALA A 452 -1.65 22.69 9.83
N VAL A 453 -1.32 21.88 8.83
CA VAL A 453 0.01 21.85 8.20
C VAL A 453 0.34 23.19 7.55
N ASN A 454 -0.57 23.74 6.74
CA ASN A 454 -0.32 24.98 6.00
C ASN A 454 -0.23 26.23 6.88
N SER A 455 -0.73 26.17 8.11
CA SER A 455 -0.66 27.27 9.07
C SER A 455 0.67 27.34 9.84
N ALA A 456 1.52 26.31 9.74
CA ALA A 456 2.76 26.22 10.49
C ALA A 456 3.98 26.65 9.68
N ASP A 457 4.97 27.23 10.36
CA ASP A 457 6.29 27.55 9.78
C ASP A 457 7.12 26.27 9.55
N MET A 458 6.86 25.23 10.34
CA MET A 458 7.55 23.95 10.31
C MET A 458 6.71 22.84 10.96
N VAL A 459 6.85 21.62 10.45
CA VAL A 459 6.22 20.43 11.01
C VAL A 459 7.26 19.53 11.70
N PHE A 460 6.99 19.14 12.94
CA PHE A 460 7.75 18.12 13.67
C PHE A 460 6.91 16.85 13.76
N SER A 461 7.41 15.73 13.23
CA SER A 461 6.76 14.43 13.45
C SER A 461 7.35 13.76 14.67
N ALA A 462 6.55 13.59 15.73
CA ALA A 462 6.94 12.92 16.96
C ALA A 462 6.57 11.43 16.89
N GLY A 463 7.53 10.59 16.53
CA GLY A 463 7.33 9.15 16.35
C GLY A 463 8.39 8.52 15.45
N GLY A 464 8.09 7.33 14.90
CA GLY A 464 9.00 6.67 13.96
C GLY A 464 8.76 7.09 12.50
N ASP A 465 9.35 6.35 11.57
CA ASP A 465 9.25 6.60 10.13
C ASP A 465 7.81 6.64 9.60
N GLY A 466 6.90 5.82 10.17
CA GLY A 466 5.49 5.85 9.80
C GLY A 466 4.80 7.18 10.12
N THR A 467 5.11 7.78 11.27
CA THR A 467 4.58 9.10 11.64
C THR A 467 5.16 10.19 10.74
N PHE A 468 6.44 10.07 10.39
CA PHE A 468 7.10 10.96 9.45
C PHE A 468 6.46 10.92 8.05
N LEU A 469 6.26 9.72 7.49
CA LEU A 469 5.59 9.55 6.20
C LEU A 469 4.16 10.09 6.22
N LYS A 470 3.43 9.87 7.33
CA LYS A 470 2.09 10.44 7.52
C LYS A 470 2.14 11.96 7.45
N ALA A 471 3.02 12.60 8.22
CA ALA A 471 3.18 14.06 8.18
C ALA A 471 3.55 14.57 6.78
N ALA A 472 4.56 13.96 6.15
CA ALA A 472 5.02 14.31 4.81
C ALA A 472 3.93 14.21 3.73
N SER A 473 3.00 13.23 3.86
CA SER A 473 1.91 13.03 2.92
C SER A 473 0.87 14.16 2.88
N PHE A 474 0.82 15.03 3.91
CA PHE A 474 -0.06 16.21 3.97
C PHE A 474 0.65 17.52 3.59
N VAL A 475 1.97 17.51 3.42
CA VAL A 475 2.77 18.69 3.12
C VAL A 475 2.81 18.92 1.60
N ASN A 476 1.86 19.69 1.07
CA ASN A 476 1.81 20.02 -0.36
C ASN A 476 2.45 21.38 -0.70
N THR A 477 2.96 22.06 0.32
CA THR A 477 3.62 23.37 0.29
C THR A 477 5.09 23.19 0.67
N PRO A 478 5.97 24.18 0.42
CA PRO A 478 7.40 24.07 0.73
C PRO A 478 7.72 24.10 2.24
N ILE A 479 6.76 23.78 3.12
CA ILE A 479 6.93 23.75 4.56
C ILE A 479 7.91 22.63 4.94
N PRO A 480 8.96 22.91 5.74
CA PRO A 480 9.92 21.91 6.14
C PRO A 480 9.36 20.91 7.17
N VAL A 481 9.87 19.68 7.13
CA VAL A 481 9.52 18.61 8.07
C VAL A 481 10.77 18.10 8.80
N ALA A 482 10.72 18.01 10.12
CA ALA A 482 11.73 17.32 10.93
C ALA A 482 11.13 16.10 11.63
N GLY A 483 11.78 14.94 11.45
CA GLY A 483 11.39 13.72 12.14
C GLY A 483 12.11 13.55 13.47
N LEU A 484 11.35 13.38 14.54
CA LEU A 484 11.84 13.18 15.89
C LEU A 484 11.46 11.77 16.34
N ASN A 485 12.45 10.88 16.45
CA ASN A 485 12.25 9.53 16.96
C ASN A 485 12.08 9.56 18.47
N THR A 486 10.84 9.40 18.94
CA THR A 486 10.46 9.47 20.36
C THR A 486 10.59 8.13 21.10
N ASP A 487 11.00 7.05 20.43
CA ASP A 487 11.28 5.75 21.08
C ASP A 487 12.49 5.07 20.42
N PRO A 488 13.68 5.69 20.49
CA PRO A 488 14.86 5.26 19.74
C PRO A 488 15.43 3.91 20.19
N VAL A 489 15.08 3.45 21.39
CA VAL A 489 15.47 2.13 21.90
C VAL A 489 14.78 1.01 21.11
N ARG A 490 13.58 1.26 20.59
CA ARG A 490 12.74 0.25 19.92
C ARG A 490 12.52 0.51 18.45
N SER A 491 12.86 1.70 17.95
CA SER A 491 12.70 2.12 16.57
C SER A 491 14.00 2.74 16.06
N GLU A 492 14.46 2.33 14.87
CA GLU A 492 15.66 2.94 14.27
C GLU A 492 15.39 4.37 13.78
N GLY A 493 14.23 4.63 13.17
CA GLY A 493 13.83 5.95 12.68
C GLY A 493 14.75 6.48 11.58
N LYS A 494 14.82 5.79 10.43
CA LYS A 494 15.73 6.13 9.31
C LYS A 494 15.42 7.49 8.67
N LEU A 495 14.17 7.93 8.71
CA LEU A 495 13.72 9.23 8.20
C LEU A 495 13.81 10.33 9.27
N CYS A 496 13.89 9.95 10.55
CA CYS A 496 14.01 10.89 11.64
C CYS A 496 15.42 11.49 11.68
N CYS A 497 15.50 12.81 11.80
CA CYS A 497 16.76 13.54 11.86
C CYS A 497 17.36 13.57 13.27
N TYR A 498 16.57 13.24 14.30
CA TYR A 498 17.02 13.23 15.68
C TYR A 498 16.23 12.21 16.52
N ALA A 499 16.89 11.60 17.49
CA ALA A 499 16.28 10.76 18.50
C ALA A 499 16.08 11.58 19.78
N VAL A 500 14.87 11.62 20.33
CA VAL A 500 14.58 12.36 21.56
C VAL A 500 14.48 11.37 22.72
N ASP A 501 15.27 11.60 23.77
CA ASP A 501 15.21 10.84 25.02
C ASP A 501 15.57 11.72 26.24
N GLN A 502 15.18 11.27 27.42
CA GLN A 502 15.38 12.00 28.68
C GLN A 502 16.83 11.94 29.19
N VAL A 503 17.70 11.10 28.62
CA VAL A 503 19.00 10.76 29.21
C VAL A 503 20.13 11.52 28.51
N CYS A 504 20.24 11.36 27.20
CA CYS A 504 21.34 11.85 26.39
C CYS A 504 20.89 12.86 25.32
N ASN A 505 19.62 12.81 24.89
CA ASN A 505 19.18 13.52 23.69
C ASN A 505 17.95 14.40 23.94
N ARG A 506 18.16 15.53 24.63
CA ARG A 506 17.13 16.56 24.90
C ARG A 506 16.76 17.33 23.64
N PHE A 507 15.46 17.62 23.47
CA PHE A 507 14.97 18.37 22.32
C PHE A 507 15.48 19.82 22.27
N SER A 508 15.79 20.45 23.41
CA SER A 508 16.38 21.79 23.47
C SER A 508 17.62 21.95 22.59
N THR A 509 18.53 20.97 22.62
CA THR A 509 19.74 20.94 21.78
C THR A 509 19.43 21.05 20.29
N VAL A 510 18.36 20.41 19.85
CA VAL A 510 17.92 20.42 18.44
C VAL A 510 17.29 21.75 18.10
N LEU A 511 16.42 22.26 18.97
CA LEU A 511 15.74 23.52 18.75
C LEU A 511 16.75 24.67 18.66
N GLU A 512 17.74 24.72 19.56
CA GLU A 512 18.82 25.70 19.52
C GLU A 512 19.57 25.63 18.18
N ARG A 513 19.95 24.42 17.73
CA ARG A 513 20.62 24.25 16.43
C ARG A 513 19.76 24.70 15.25
N LEU A 514 18.44 24.51 15.31
CA LEU A 514 17.51 24.99 14.28
C LEU A 514 17.46 26.52 14.25
N LEU A 515 17.30 27.14 15.43
CA LEU A 515 17.22 28.59 15.58
C LEU A 515 18.54 29.28 15.22
N GLU A 516 19.68 28.69 15.55
CA GLU A 516 21.02 29.19 15.21
C GLU A 516 21.43 28.90 13.75
N GLY A 517 20.64 28.10 13.01
CA GLY A 517 20.99 27.68 11.66
C GLY A 517 22.11 26.63 11.58
N LYS A 518 22.41 25.91 12.67
CA LYS A 518 23.40 24.82 12.74
C LYS A 518 22.83 23.47 12.27
N PHE A 519 22.32 23.44 11.05
CA PHE A 519 21.79 22.25 10.38
C PHE A 519 21.93 22.36 8.85
N ASN A 520 21.68 21.28 8.12
CA ASN A 520 21.63 21.25 6.66
C ASN A 520 20.23 20.92 6.16
N TRP A 521 19.89 21.41 4.98
CA TRP A 521 18.70 20.96 4.27
C TRP A 521 19.00 19.67 3.50
N ARG A 522 18.18 18.64 3.72
CA ARG A 522 18.04 17.50 2.83
C ARG A 522 16.81 17.70 1.96
N LEU A 523 17.01 17.56 0.66
CA LEU A 523 15.95 17.67 -0.34
C LEU A 523 15.53 16.26 -0.73
N ARG A 524 14.25 15.93 -0.52
CA ARG A 524 13.71 14.62 -0.85
C ARG A 524 12.71 14.72 -1.99
N GLN A 525 13.00 14.00 -3.06
CA GLN A 525 12.09 13.89 -4.20
C GLN A 525 10.84 13.10 -3.82
N ARG A 526 9.74 13.40 -4.49
CA ARG A 526 8.44 12.76 -4.27
C ARG A 526 7.80 12.33 -5.58
N ILE A 527 6.96 11.31 -5.51
CA ILE A 527 6.21 10.80 -6.66
C ILE A 527 4.84 11.46 -6.67
N ARG A 528 4.51 12.09 -7.80
CA ARG A 528 3.15 12.48 -8.15
C ARG A 528 2.50 11.37 -8.97
N VAL A 529 1.22 11.11 -8.70
CA VAL A 529 0.43 10.11 -9.43
C VAL A 529 -0.74 10.79 -10.11
N GLY A 530 -0.68 10.83 -11.44
CA GLY A 530 -1.80 11.22 -12.28
C GLY A 530 -2.61 10.00 -12.69
N MET A 531 -3.92 10.09 -12.59
CA MET A 531 -4.90 9.07 -12.99
C MET A 531 -5.52 9.50 -14.32
N VAL A 532 -5.59 8.58 -15.28
CA VAL A 532 -6.21 8.79 -16.59
C VAL A 532 -7.31 7.75 -16.77
N ASN A 533 -8.56 8.19 -16.84
CA ASN A 533 -9.67 7.28 -17.08
C ASN A 533 -9.70 6.79 -18.55
N GLN A 534 -10.68 5.96 -18.91
CA GLN A 534 -10.78 5.43 -20.27
C GLN A 534 -11.14 6.51 -21.31
N ASP A 535 -11.83 7.57 -20.89
CA ASP A 535 -12.22 8.72 -21.73
C ASP A 535 -11.09 9.75 -21.91
N GLY A 536 -9.94 9.53 -21.26
CA GLY A 536 -8.77 10.42 -21.32
C GLY A 536 -8.80 11.57 -20.30
N PHE A 537 -9.80 11.65 -19.42
CA PHE A 537 -9.82 12.61 -18.31
C PHE A 537 -8.66 12.34 -17.34
N TRP A 538 -7.90 13.40 -17.06
CA TRP A 538 -6.74 13.36 -16.17
C TRP A 538 -7.05 14.06 -14.85
N TYR A 539 -6.70 13.42 -13.73
CA TYR A 539 -6.71 14.05 -12.41
C TYR A 539 -5.52 13.57 -11.57
N GLU A 540 -5.03 14.41 -10.65
CA GLU A 540 -3.92 14.07 -9.76
C GLU A 540 -4.43 13.59 -8.40
N LEU A 541 -3.75 12.62 -7.79
CA LEU A 541 -4.04 12.25 -6.40
C LEU A 541 -3.59 13.39 -5.45
N PRO A 542 -4.34 13.67 -4.37
CA PRO A 542 -4.10 14.84 -3.52
C PRO A 542 -2.85 14.75 -2.63
N ARG A 543 -2.11 13.64 -2.72
CA ARG A 543 -0.94 13.33 -1.89
C ARG A 543 0.21 12.86 -2.76
N TYR A 544 1.42 13.18 -2.32
CA TYR A 544 2.67 12.74 -2.95
C TYR A 544 3.26 11.58 -2.16
N ALA A 545 3.80 10.57 -2.84
CA ALA A 545 4.53 9.49 -2.18
C ALA A 545 5.99 9.91 -1.96
N LEU A 546 6.47 9.79 -0.73
CA LEU A 546 7.88 10.02 -0.39
C LEU A 546 8.73 8.78 -0.60
N ASN A 547 8.22 7.60 -0.25
CA ASN A 547 8.91 6.34 -0.42
C ASN A 547 8.51 5.69 -1.75
N GLU A 548 7.30 5.13 -1.82
CA GLU A 548 6.86 4.32 -2.95
C GLU A 548 5.37 4.42 -3.28
N VAL A 549 5.09 4.15 -4.54
CA VAL A 549 3.77 3.84 -5.08
C VAL A 549 3.74 2.34 -5.35
N PHE A 550 2.83 1.64 -4.69
CA PHE A 550 2.55 0.24 -4.93
C PHE A 550 1.22 0.08 -5.66
N ILE A 551 1.21 -0.71 -6.73
CA ILE A 551 -0.01 -0.97 -7.48
C ILE A 551 -0.19 -2.47 -7.68
N ALA A 552 -1.29 -3.02 -7.15
CA ALA A 552 -1.62 -4.44 -7.20
C ALA A 552 -3.13 -4.68 -6.96
N GLU A 553 -3.58 -5.92 -7.15
CA GLU A 553 -4.89 -6.40 -6.67
C GLU A 553 -4.98 -6.26 -5.14
N SER A 554 -6.15 -5.92 -4.63
CA SER A 554 -6.47 -5.86 -3.19
C SER A 554 -6.33 -7.22 -2.52
N ASP A 555 -6.71 -8.28 -3.23
CA ASP A 555 -6.61 -9.67 -2.78
C ASP A 555 -5.28 -10.26 -3.25
N ALA A 556 -4.37 -10.49 -2.29
CA ALA A 556 -3.04 -11.02 -2.55
C ALA A 556 -3.03 -12.43 -3.18
N SER A 557 -4.16 -13.16 -3.14
CA SER A 557 -4.28 -14.46 -3.81
C SER A 557 -4.47 -14.35 -5.33
N ARG A 558 -4.74 -13.13 -5.84
CA ARG A 558 -5.00 -12.89 -7.27
C ARG A 558 -3.79 -12.21 -7.92
N PRO A 559 -3.31 -12.72 -9.07
CA PRO A 559 -2.26 -12.04 -9.81
C PRO A 559 -2.82 -10.75 -10.41
N SER A 560 -2.06 -9.66 -10.25
CA SER A 560 -2.33 -8.37 -10.86
C SER A 560 -2.12 -8.46 -12.36
N HIS A 561 -3.10 -8.04 -13.15
CA HIS A 561 -3.03 -8.00 -14.60
C HIS A 561 -3.04 -6.56 -15.10
N TYR A 562 -2.06 -6.15 -15.89
CA TYR A 562 -1.91 -4.75 -16.29
C TYR A 562 -0.99 -4.57 -17.50
N ASN A 563 -1.06 -3.38 -18.12
CA ASN A 563 -0.07 -2.94 -19.09
C ASN A 563 0.88 -1.92 -18.43
N ILE A 564 2.17 -2.23 -18.41
CA ILE A 564 3.23 -1.32 -17.93
C ILE A 564 3.86 -0.56 -19.11
N GLY A 565 4.19 0.71 -18.90
CA GLY A 565 4.98 1.51 -19.83
C GLY A 565 6.01 2.35 -19.08
N VAL A 566 7.26 2.32 -19.54
CA VAL A 566 8.41 2.98 -18.92
C VAL A 566 9.01 3.97 -19.93
N ASP A 567 9.20 5.24 -19.56
CA ASP A 567 9.90 6.27 -20.37
C ASP A 567 9.49 6.32 -21.86
N GLN A 568 8.19 6.24 -22.13
CA GLN A 568 7.60 6.26 -23.49
C GLN A 568 7.92 5.05 -24.38
N HIS A 569 8.54 4.01 -23.84
CA HIS A 569 8.70 2.74 -24.56
C HIS A 569 7.33 2.08 -24.80
N GLN A 570 7.29 1.14 -25.74
CA GLN A 570 6.10 0.35 -26.05
C GLN A 570 5.59 -0.35 -24.80
N ARG A 571 4.27 -0.25 -24.56
CA ARG A 571 3.65 -0.90 -23.40
C ARG A 571 3.78 -2.42 -23.50
N GLU A 572 3.92 -3.06 -22.35
CA GLU A 572 4.01 -4.50 -22.19
C GLU A 572 2.90 -5.00 -21.28
N SER A 573 2.23 -6.08 -21.66
CA SER A 573 1.24 -6.74 -20.83
C SER A 573 1.93 -7.62 -19.81
N GLN A 574 1.54 -7.50 -18.55
CA GLN A 574 2.20 -8.12 -17.40
C GLN A 574 1.17 -8.80 -16.49
N ARG A 575 1.60 -9.93 -15.90
CA ARG A 575 0.91 -10.57 -14.77
C ARG A 575 1.90 -10.84 -13.65
N SER A 576 1.62 -10.32 -12.46
CA SER A 576 2.58 -10.35 -11.36
C SER A 576 1.88 -10.12 -10.00
N SER A 577 2.62 -10.11 -8.91
CA SER A 577 2.15 -9.67 -7.58
C SER A 577 2.04 -8.14 -7.45
N GLY A 578 2.04 -7.41 -8.57
CA GLY A 578 2.03 -5.94 -8.65
C GLY A 578 3.37 -5.31 -8.99
N ILE A 579 3.41 -3.97 -8.95
CA ILE A 579 4.59 -3.14 -9.21
C ILE A 579 4.86 -2.21 -8.02
N ILE A 580 6.13 -2.06 -7.66
CA ILE A 580 6.61 -1.02 -6.75
C ILE A 580 7.37 0.01 -7.57
N VAL A 581 7.06 1.29 -7.36
CA VAL A 581 7.80 2.43 -7.92
C VAL A 581 8.21 3.35 -6.79
N CYS A 582 9.51 3.62 -6.63
CA CYS A 582 10.05 4.34 -5.48
C CYS A 582 10.88 5.57 -5.87
N THR A 583 11.05 6.47 -4.91
CA THR A 583 12.03 7.56 -4.96
C THR A 583 13.39 7.09 -4.45
N GLY A 584 14.40 7.96 -4.48
CA GLY A 584 15.66 7.71 -3.78
C GLY A 584 15.49 7.47 -2.28
N THR A 585 14.56 8.16 -1.62
CA THR A 585 14.25 7.90 -0.20
C THR A 585 13.63 6.51 -0.02
N GLY A 586 12.69 6.11 -0.89
CA GLY A 586 12.08 4.78 -0.84
C GLY A 586 12.99 3.64 -1.30
N SER A 587 14.12 3.96 -1.96
CA SER A 587 15.07 2.96 -2.46
C SER A 587 15.72 2.13 -1.36
N SER A 588 15.78 2.65 -0.13
CA SER A 588 16.25 1.94 1.08
C SER A 588 15.12 1.30 1.89
N ALA A 589 13.86 1.40 1.44
CA ALA A 589 12.68 0.89 2.14
C ALA A 589 12.19 -0.43 1.52
N TRP A 590 10.88 -0.57 1.24
CA TRP A 590 10.33 -1.82 0.71
C TRP A 590 10.93 -2.22 -0.64
N TYR A 591 11.28 -1.23 -1.47
CA TYR A 591 11.98 -1.45 -2.73
C TYR A 591 13.31 -2.19 -2.54
N TYR A 592 14.09 -1.84 -1.52
CA TYR A 592 15.35 -2.52 -1.20
C TYR A 592 15.10 -4.00 -0.91
N SER A 593 14.17 -4.29 0.01
CA SER A 593 13.81 -5.66 0.37
C SER A 593 13.29 -6.47 -0.82
N ALA A 594 12.58 -5.82 -1.75
CA ALA A 594 12.09 -6.47 -2.97
C ALA A 594 13.19 -6.73 -4.01
N CYS A 595 14.28 -5.95 -4.00
CA CYS A 595 15.40 -6.08 -4.93
C CYS A 595 16.58 -6.90 -4.37
N GLN A 596 16.59 -7.16 -3.07
CA GLN A 596 17.74 -7.70 -2.37
C GLN A 596 18.10 -9.10 -2.87
N MET A 597 19.38 -9.28 -3.16
CA MET A 597 20.01 -10.58 -3.40
C MET A 597 20.53 -11.15 -2.08
N TYR A 598 20.31 -12.45 -1.89
CA TYR A 598 20.81 -13.19 -0.73
C TYR A 598 22.10 -13.94 -1.06
N ARG A 599 22.95 -14.15 -0.05
CA ARG A 599 24.26 -14.80 -0.21
C ARG A 599 24.14 -16.19 -0.85
N GLU A 600 23.08 -16.93 -0.51
CA GLU A 600 22.80 -18.26 -1.04
C GLU A 600 22.54 -18.25 -2.55
N GLN A 601 21.91 -17.19 -3.07
CA GLN A 601 21.65 -17.06 -4.50
C GLN A 601 22.94 -16.79 -5.27
N VAL A 602 23.79 -15.90 -4.76
CA VAL A 602 25.10 -15.58 -5.36
C VAL A 602 26.00 -16.82 -5.34
N ALA A 603 26.06 -17.53 -4.22
CA ALA A 603 26.83 -18.78 -4.10
C ALA A 603 26.36 -19.84 -5.11
N LYS A 604 25.05 -20.05 -5.27
CA LYS A 604 24.50 -21.00 -6.25
C LYS A 604 24.86 -20.65 -7.69
N VAL A 605 24.86 -19.37 -8.06
CA VAL A 605 25.27 -18.92 -9.40
C VAL A 605 26.75 -19.21 -9.63
N LEU A 606 27.63 -18.85 -8.68
CA LEU A 606 29.06 -19.12 -8.77
C LEU A 606 29.36 -20.62 -8.85
N GLN A 607 28.63 -21.43 -8.08
CA GLN A 607 28.72 -22.90 -8.14
C GLN A 607 28.30 -23.45 -9.50
N ALA A 608 27.18 -22.97 -10.07
CA ALA A 608 26.69 -23.39 -11.38
C ALA A 608 27.66 -23.00 -12.52
N MET A 609 28.43 -21.92 -12.35
CA MET A 609 29.49 -21.52 -13.28
C MET A 609 30.81 -22.28 -13.06
N HIS A 610 30.86 -23.23 -12.12
CA HIS A 610 32.08 -23.92 -11.69
C HIS A 610 33.20 -22.97 -11.23
N HIS A 611 32.82 -21.81 -10.68
CA HIS A 611 33.78 -20.81 -10.20
C HIS A 611 34.18 -21.11 -8.75
N THR A 612 35.49 -21.16 -8.47
CA THR A 612 36.01 -21.26 -7.09
C THR A 612 35.75 -19.96 -6.34
N HIS A 613 35.06 -20.02 -5.21
CA HIS A 613 34.70 -18.83 -4.44
C HIS A 613 34.85 -19.09 -2.93
N THR A 614 35.05 -18.02 -2.16
CA THR A 614 35.05 -18.05 -0.69
C THR A 614 33.81 -17.35 -0.13
N ASN A 615 33.54 -17.54 1.17
CA ASN A 615 32.43 -16.88 1.83
C ASN A 615 32.52 -15.36 1.78
N GLU A 616 33.75 -14.82 1.78
CA GLU A 616 34.05 -13.39 1.68
C GLU A 616 33.69 -12.88 0.29
N THR A 617 34.12 -13.57 -0.78
CA THR A 617 33.76 -13.17 -2.16
C THR A 617 32.25 -13.18 -2.40
N VAL A 618 31.52 -14.13 -1.81
CA VAL A 618 30.05 -14.16 -1.87
C VAL A 618 29.45 -12.95 -1.14
N THR A 619 29.96 -12.62 0.05
CA THR A 619 29.50 -11.46 0.82
C THR A 619 29.76 -10.16 0.05
N GLU A 620 30.98 -9.95 -0.43
CA GLU A 620 31.37 -8.75 -1.19
C GLU A 620 30.49 -8.56 -2.43
N LEU A 621 30.29 -9.62 -3.23
CA LEU A 621 29.41 -9.56 -4.40
C LEU A 621 27.97 -9.26 -4.01
N THR A 622 27.46 -9.90 -2.95
CA THR A 622 26.10 -9.67 -2.47
C THR A 622 25.91 -8.21 -2.03
N GLU A 623 26.86 -7.66 -1.29
CA GLU A 623 26.85 -6.27 -0.84
C GLU A 623 26.96 -5.28 -2.00
N LEU A 624 27.83 -5.55 -2.97
CA LEU A 624 27.97 -4.75 -4.18
C LEU A 624 26.66 -4.67 -4.97
N PHE A 625 26.00 -5.81 -5.23
CA PHE A 625 24.72 -5.84 -5.93
C PHE A 625 23.61 -5.11 -5.18
N ASN A 626 23.53 -5.31 -3.86
CA ASN A 626 22.49 -4.70 -3.05
C ASN A 626 22.69 -3.18 -2.93
N LYS A 627 23.95 -2.71 -2.88
CA LYS A 627 24.29 -1.29 -2.82
C LYS A 627 23.82 -0.52 -4.05
N GLU A 628 23.80 -1.13 -5.23
CA GLU A 628 23.28 -0.50 -6.46
C GLU A 628 21.77 -0.21 -6.41
N SER A 629 21.02 -0.90 -5.54
CA SER A 629 19.57 -0.71 -5.41
C SER A 629 19.20 0.56 -4.64
N VAL A 630 20.13 1.10 -3.84
CA VAL A 630 19.93 2.32 -3.05
C VAL A 630 20.59 3.49 -3.76
N TYR A 631 19.87 4.61 -3.91
CA TYR A 631 20.36 5.79 -4.60
C TYR A 631 19.89 7.08 -3.93
N SER A 632 20.47 8.21 -4.34
CA SER A 632 20.35 9.49 -3.62
C SER A 632 18.91 9.96 -3.44
N GLU A 633 18.59 10.51 -2.27
CA GLU A 633 17.24 10.99 -1.89
C GLU A 633 16.73 12.14 -2.77
N ASP A 634 17.65 12.91 -3.36
CA ASP A 634 17.39 14.03 -4.28
C ASP A 634 17.32 13.59 -5.76
N SER A 635 17.51 12.30 -6.03
CA SER A 635 17.47 11.71 -7.37
C SER A 635 16.13 11.92 -8.03
N VAL A 636 16.19 12.44 -9.25
CA VAL A 636 15.06 12.65 -10.15
C VAL A 636 14.69 11.41 -10.96
N ASP A 637 15.42 10.29 -10.79
CA ASP A 637 15.03 8.97 -11.28
C ASP A 637 14.11 8.24 -10.28
N LEU A 638 13.10 7.56 -10.80
CA LEU A 638 12.27 6.57 -10.10
C LEU A 638 12.90 5.19 -10.23
N GLY A 639 12.99 4.45 -9.14
CA GLY A 639 13.22 3.02 -9.16
C GLY A 639 11.90 2.30 -9.41
N TYR A 640 11.90 1.21 -10.19
CA TYR A 640 10.72 0.37 -10.34
C TYR A 640 11.10 -1.12 -10.34
N ILE A 641 10.19 -1.94 -9.82
CA ILE A 641 10.31 -3.39 -9.84
C ILE A 641 8.93 -4.04 -9.99
N VAL A 642 8.83 -4.98 -10.91
CA VAL A 642 7.69 -5.89 -11.05
C VAL A 642 7.91 -7.07 -10.11
N ARG A 643 6.97 -7.29 -9.19
CA ARG A 643 7.06 -8.34 -8.18
C ARG A 643 6.58 -9.68 -8.71
N GLU A 644 7.41 -10.72 -8.61
CA GLU A 644 7.07 -12.12 -8.92
C GLU A 644 6.29 -12.27 -10.24
N PRO A 645 6.87 -11.82 -11.37
CA PRO A 645 6.13 -11.87 -12.61
C PRO A 645 5.97 -13.30 -13.13
N ILE A 646 4.82 -13.57 -13.75
CA ILE A 646 4.50 -14.85 -14.37
C ILE A 646 5.17 -14.89 -15.75
N ILE A 647 6.14 -15.80 -15.91
CA ILE A 647 6.87 -16.03 -17.17
C ILE A 647 6.43 -17.38 -17.74
N ASN A 648 5.84 -17.36 -18.93
CA ASN A 648 5.44 -18.54 -19.70
C ASN A 648 5.32 -18.19 -21.19
N GLU A 649 4.94 -19.15 -22.03
CA GLU A 649 4.77 -18.92 -23.49
C GLU A 649 3.78 -17.80 -23.84
N THR A 650 2.82 -17.50 -22.96
CA THR A 650 1.81 -16.45 -23.18
C THR A 650 2.33 -15.05 -22.86
N PHE A 651 3.15 -14.90 -21.81
CA PHE A 651 3.66 -13.59 -21.35
C PHE A 651 5.10 -13.29 -21.79
N GLY A 652 5.83 -14.29 -22.28
CA GLY A 652 7.19 -14.14 -22.80
C GLY A 652 8.21 -13.75 -21.72
N ASP A 653 9.41 -13.38 -22.18
CA ASP A 653 10.41 -12.74 -21.33
C ASP A 653 10.05 -11.27 -21.10
N ILE A 654 10.46 -10.75 -19.95
CA ILE A 654 9.95 -9.48 -19.42
C ILE A 654 11.01 -8.41 -19.61
N ARG A 655 10.70 -7.40 -20.43
CA ARG A 655 11.64 -6.31 -20.68
C ARG A 655 11.72 -5.37 -19.48
N PHE A 656 10.57 -5.08 -18.86
CA PHE A 656 10.47 -4.13 -17.74
C PHE A 656 10.39 -4.84 -16.39
N ARG A 657 11.39 -5.64 -16.04
CA ARG A 657 11.41 -6.34 -14.74
C ARG A 657 11.79 -5.43 -13.58
N ARG A 658 12.88 -4.69 -13.73
CA ARG A 658 13.39 -3.73 -12.75
C ARG A 658 14.26 -2.69 -13.44
N GLY A 659 14.34 -1.49 -12.88
CA GLY A 659 15.26 -0.48 -13.38
C GLY A 659 15.00 0.91 -12.82
N LYS A 660 15.64 1.90 -13.44
CA LYS A 660 15.39 3.32 -13.21
C LYS A 660 14.61 3.92 -14.38
N ALA A 661 13.76 4.90 -14.09
CA ALA A 661 12.91 5.57 -15.08
C ALA A 661 12.58 7.00 -14.66
N ARG A 662 12.17 7.86 -15.60
CA ARG A 662 11.60 9.18 -15.30
C ARG A 662 10.08 9.17 -15.20
N ARG A 663 9.46 8.22 -15.89
CA ARG A 663 8.02 8.04 -15.94
C ARG A 663 7.71 6.56 -16.00
N VAL A 664 6.90 6.11 -15.06
CA VAL A 664 6.31 4.77 -15.08
C VAL A 664 4.81 4.94 -15.17
N SER A 665 4.17 4.16 -16.02
CA SER A 665 2.72 4.17 -16.15
C SER A 665 2.17 2.76 -16.18
N MET A 666 1.02 2.58 -15.58
CA MET A 666 0.38 1.28 -15.45
C MET A 666 -1.11 1.42 -15.74
N ARG A 667 -1.60 0.70 -16.75
CA ARG A 667 -3.02 0.60 -17.05
C ARG A 667 -3.56 -0.71 -16.45
N SER A 668 -4.56 -0.59 -15.58
CA SER A 668 -5.20 -1.74 -14.94
C SER A 668 -5.94 -2.60 -15.97
N LEU A 669 -5.73 -3.91 -15.91
CA LEU A 669 -6.54 -4.95 -16.56
C LEU A 669 -7.03 -5.97 -15.52
N GLY A 670 -6.91 -5.63 -14.23
CA GLY A 670 -7.32 -6.44 -13.08
C GLY A 670 -8.73 -6.10 -12.62
N TRP A 671 -9.20 -6.81 -11.60
CA TRP A 671 -10.57 -6.74 -11.10
C TRP A 671 -10.73 -5.74 -9.95
N ASP A 672 -9.83 -5.78 -8.97
CA ASP A 672 -9.86 -4.94 -7.77
C ASP A 672 -8.45 -4.40 -7.50
N MET A 673 -7.91 -3.69 -8.49
CA MET A 673 -6.59 -3.08 -8.40
C MET A 673 -6.64 -1.81 -7.54
N ARG A 674 -5.57 -1.55 -6.78
CA ARG A 674 -5.41 -0.31 -6.00
C ARG A 674 -4.05 0.32 -6.23
N VAL A 675 -4.01 1.64 -6.18
CA VAL A 675 -2.78 2.44 -6.09
C VAL A 675 -2.61 2.86 -4.64
N THR A 676 -1.49 2.51 -4.03
CA THR A 676 -1.17 2.81 -2.63
C THR A 676 0.11 3.64 -2.55
N LEU A 677 0.03 4.83 -1.95
CA LEU A 677 1.13 5.75 -1.70
C LEU A 677 1.66 5.55 -0.27
N ASP A 678 2.95 5.27 -0.12
CA ASP A 678 3.69 5.11 1.15
C ASP A 678 3.08 4.11 2.15
N GLY A 679 2.19 3.22 1.70
CA GLY A 679 1.39 2.37 2.58
C GLY A 679 0.33 3.11 3.41
N ILE A 680 0.08 4.39 3.15
CA ILE A 680 -0.77 5.28 3.98
C ILE A 680 -2.05 5.69 3.26
N TYR A 681 -1.99 5.92 1.95
CA TYR A 681 -3.12 6.40 1.16
C TYR A 681 -3.36 5.47 -0.02
N SER A 682 -4.53 4.84 -0.06
CA SER A 682 -4.89 3.86 -1.09
C SER A 682 -6.17 4.24 -1.80
N VAL A 683 -6.15 4.22 -3.13
CA VAL A 683 -7.29 4.50 -3.99
C VAL A 683 -7.53 3.35 -4.97
N PRO A 684 -8.78 3.06 -5.35
CA PRO A 684 -9.07 2.11 -6.42
C PRO A 684 -8.44 2.54 -7.75
N LEU A 685 -8.03 1.55 -8.55
CA LEU A 685 -7.58 1.70 -9.92
C LEU A 685 -8.45 0.81 -10.82
N ASP A 686 -9.59 1.35 -11.20
CA ASP A 686 -10.60 0.61 -11.96
C ASP A 686 -10.05 0.04 -13.27
N TYR A 687 -10.70 -1.00 -13.78
CA TYR A 687 -10.34 -1.64 -15.04
C TYR A 687 -10.19 -0.59 -16.16
N GLY A 688 -9.09 -0.66 -16.90
CA GLY A 688 -8.77 0.24 -17.99
C GLY A 688 -8.25 1.62 -17.58
N VAL A 689 -8.36 2.02 -16.31
CA VAL A 689 -7.78 3.28 -15.80
C VAL A 689 -6.26 3.15 -15.74
N GLN A 690 -5.56 4.24 -16.04
CA GLN A 690 -4.11 4.31 -16.06
C GLN A 690 -3.58 5.22 -14.94
N ALA A 691 -2.71 4.67 -14.09
CA ALA A 691 -1.87 5.44 -13.18
C ALA A 691 -0.58 5.85 -13.89
N VAL A 692 -0.15 7.10 -13.71
CA VAL A 692 1.08 7.66 -14.26
C VAL A 692 1.89 8.27 -13.13
N MET A 693 3.00 7.63 -12.80
CA MET A 693 3.94 8.07 -11.77
C MET A 693 5.08 8.87 -12.40
N LYS A 694 5.39 10.03 -11.81
CA LYS A 694 6.52 10.89 -12.16
C LYS A 694 7.13 11.48 -10.89
N VAL A 695 8.43 11.82 -10.92
CA VAL A 695 9.01 12.66 -9.88
C VAL A 695 8.49 14.09 -9.99
N CYS A 696 8.26 14.73 -8.86
CA CYS A 696 7.99 16.16 -8.77
C CYS A 696 9.30 16.95 -8.95
N ASP A 697 9.56 17.44 -10.16
CA ASP A 697 10.75 18.25 -10.48
C ASP A 697 10.59 19.73 -10.12
N GLU A 698 9.36 20.19 -9.84
CA GLU A 698 9.08 21.56 -9.43
C GLU A 698 9.53 21.82 -7.96
N PRO A 699 10.34 22.86 -7.68
CA PRO A 699 10.92 23.10 -6.35
C PRO A 699 9.91 23.19 -5.19
N LYS A 700 8.68 23.65 -5.45
CA LYS A 700 7.62 23.76 -4.43
C LYS A 700 7.13 22.40 -3.89
N TYR A 701 7.36 21.32 -4.63
CA TYR A 701 6.91 19.97 -4.28
C TYR A 701 8.03 19.08 -3.75
N VAL A 702 9.28 19.53 -3.78
CA VAL A 702 10.40 18.84 -3.14
C VAL A 702 10.26 18.99 -1.63
N LEU A 703 10.30 17.87 -0.89
CA LEU A 703 10.18 17.91 0.56
C LEU A 703 11.50 18.36 1.17
N ARG A 704 11.47 19.41 1.99
CA ARG A 704 12.63 19.90 2.73
C ARG A 704 12.67 19.27 4.11
N THR A 705 13.74 18.55 4.41
CA THR A 705 13.94 17.91 5.70
C THR A 705 15.22 18.39 6.35
N VAL A 706 15.28 18.35 7.66
CA VAL A 706 16.45 18.77 8.43
C VAL A 706 17.46 17.65 8.51
N ASP A 707 18.74 18.01 8.46
CA ASP A 707 19.86 17.12 8.70
C ASP A 707 20.88 17.75 9.65
N PHE A 708 21.32 16.95 10.62
CA PHE A 708 22.24 17.34 11.66
C PHE A 708 23.63 16.69 11.51
N SER A 709 23.88 15.91 10.45
CA SER A 709 25.10 15.10 10.31
C SER A 709 26.41 15.89 10.12
N ASP A 710 26.36 17.17 9.72
CA ASP A 710 27.59 17.95 9.40
C ASP A 710 27.86 19.12 10.37
N SER A 711 27.35 19.08 11.61
CA SER A 711 27.68 20.09 12.63
C SER A 711 28.60 19.59 13.74
N TYR A 712 29.03 18.32 13.66
CA TYR A 712 30.00 17.73 14.57
C TYR A 712 31.34 17.59 13.88
N GLY A 713 32.33 18.32 14.38
CA GLY A 713 33.73 17.97 14.13
C GLY A 713 34.00 16.57 14.67
N GLU A 714 34.51 15.71 13.79
CA GLU A 714 35.31 14.49 13.99
C GLU A 714 35.01 13.44 15.09
N THR A 715 34.04 13.58 16.00
CA THR A 715 33.89 12.65 17.15
C THR A 715 32.64 11.75 17.15
N SER A 716 31.90 11.61 16.04
CA SER A 716 30.69 10.75 16.04
C SER A 716 30.50 9.84 14.83
N LYS A 717 31.54 9.53 14.05
CA LYS A 717 31.44 8.53 12.97
C LYS A 717 31.23 7.11 13.49
N GLU A 718 31.51 6.83 14.76
CA GLU A 718 31.34 5.50 15.36
C GLU A 718 29.86 5.08 15.55
N SER A 719 28.95 6.04 15.71
CA SER A 719 27.52 5.74 15.96
C SER A 719 26.81 5.25 14.68
N TYR A 720 27.17 5.79 13.52
CA TYR A 720 26.57 5.41 12.24
C TYR A 720 27.02 4.01 11.80
N TRP A 721 28.30 3.67 11.95
CA TRP A 721 28.83 2.36 11.61
C TRP A 721 28.39 1.27 12.60
N CYS A 722 28.27 1.58 13.89
CA CYS A 722 27.70 0.65 14.87
C CYS A 722 26.24 0.28 14.58
N SER A 723 25.48 1.14 13.88
CA SER A 723 24.09 0.86 13.52
C SER A 723 23.94 -0.21 12.44
N LEU A 724 24.96 -0.38 11.58
CA LEU A 724 24.98 -1.34 10.45
C LEU A 724 25.50 -2.74 10.83
N LEU A 725 26.03 -2.92 12.04
CA LEU A 725 26.61 -4.19 12.49
C LEU A 725 25.57 -5.12 13.12
N SER A 726 25.73 -6.43 12.88
CA SER A 726 24.84 -7.47 13.39
C SER A 726 24.86 -7.57 14.92
N PRO A 727 23.80 -8.09 15.57
CA PRO A 727 23.70 -8.19 17.03
C PRO A 727 24.87 -8.95 17.69
N SER A 728 25.47 -9.92 16.97
CA SER A 728 26.63 -10.69 17.40
C SER A 728 27.91 -9.86 17.53
N ILE A 729 28.05 -8.79 16.74
CA ILE A 729 29.19 -7.87 16.77
C ILE A 729 28.98 -6.81 17.87
N LYS A 730 27.73 -6.38 18.08
CA LYS A 730 27.34 -5.44 19.15
C LYS A 730 27.58 -6.00 20.55
N SER A 731 27.45 -7.32 20.76
CA SER A 731 27.73 -7.95 22.05
C SER A 731 29.24 -8.03 22.36
N LYS A 732 30.09 -8.19 21.33
CA LYS A 732 31.55 -8.22 21.49
C LYS A 732 32.15 -6.83 21.73
N LEU A 733 31.60 -5.78 21.13
CA LEU A 733 32.05 -4.38 21.35
C LEU A 733 31.70 -3.83 22.75
N LYS A 734 30.60 -4.28 23.36
CA LYS A 734 30.22 -3.85 24.72
C LYS A 734 31.21 -4.28 25.81
N PHE A 735 32.01 -5.33 25.59
CA PHE A 735 33.00 -5.77 26.56
C PHE A 735 34.23 -4.84 26.62
N ALA A 736 34.49 -4.06 25.57
CA ALA A 736 35.66 -3.17 25.49
C ALA A 736 35.46 -1.81 26.21
N HIS A 737 34.22 -1.37 26.43
CA HIS A 737 33.92 -0.02 26.94
C HIS A 737 33.82 0.11 28.46
N LYS A 738 34.19 -0.91 29.24
CA LYS A 738 34.15 -0.86 30.72
C LYS A 738 35.49 -0.47 31.38
N VAL A 739 36.45 0.04 30.60
CA VAL A 739 37.77 0.47 31.12
C VAL A 739 38.09 1.87 30.61
N SER A 740 37.51 2.91 31.22
CA SER A 740 38.06 4.28 31.15
C SER A 740 37.30 5.25 32.06
N GLU A 741 37.72 5.37 33.32
CA GLU A 741 37.69 6.63 34.05
C GLU A 741 39.09 6.90 34.62
N PRO A 742 39.53 8.18 34.73
CA PRO A 742 40.94 8.53 34.82
C PRO A 742 41.45 8.49 36.27
N ALA A 743 42.55 7.76 36.49
CA ALA A 743 43.32 7.84 37.72
C ALA A 743 44.28 9.05 37.69
N LEU A 744 44.23 9.86 38.75
CA LEU A 744 45.24 10.85 39.09
C LEU A 744 46.36 10.17 39.92
N GLU A 745 47.59 10.46 39.50
CA GLU A 745 48.89 10.32 40.18
C GLU A 745 49.53 8.92 40.43
N MET A 746 50.78 8.84 39.94
CA MET A 746 51.79 7.77 39.89
C MET A 746 52.35 7.38 41.29
N PRO A 747 53.11 6.25 41.52
CA PRO A 747 54.23 5.79 40.68
C PRO A 747 54.62 4.27 40.61
N LEU A 748 55.44 3.99 39.58
CA LEU A 748 56.60 3.06 39.49
C LEU A 748 56.51 1.67 40.14
N ASP A 749 56.38 0.61 39.34
CA ASP A 749 57.48 -0.34 39.08
C ASP A 749 57.10 -1.44 38.06
N ALA A 750 58.14 -2.12 37.59
CA ALA A 750 58.29 -2.81 36.31
C ALA A 750 57.60 -4.18 36.12
N GLN A 751 57.48 -4.52 34.83
CA GLN A 751 57.61 -5.85 34.21
C GLN A 751 56.61 -6.96 34.59
N GLU A 752 55.63 -7.17 33.71
CA GLU A 752 55.36 -8.44 32.99
C GLU A 752 54.07 -8.24 32.18
N LYS A 753 54.16 -8.22 30.84
CA LYS A 753 52.98 -8.38 29.97
C LYS A 753 53.22 -9.56 29.05
N SER A 754 52.37 -10.57 29.24
CA SER A 754 52.38 -11.86 28.57
C SER A 754 52.30 -11.74 27.05
N GLN A 755 52.87 -12.73 26.37
CA GLN A 755 52.88 -12.92 24.91
C GLN A 755 51.47 -12.82 24.28
N GLU A 756 50.41 -13.13 25.03
CA GLU A 756 48.99 -12.99 24.62
C GLU A 756 48.60 -11.54 24.30
N GLY A 757 49.13 -10.56 25.04
CA GLY A 757 48.81 -9.14 24.81
C GLY A 757 49.35 -8.63 23.47
N LEU A 758 50.49 -9.16 23.03
CA LEU A 758 51.12 -8.81 21.76
C LEU A 758 50.41 -9.47 20.57
N ASP A 759 49.94 -10.70 20.71
CA ASP A 759 49.16 -11.40 19.67
C ASP A 759 47.75 -10.81 19.50
N GLN A 760 47.13 -10.33 20.58
CA GLN A 760 45.87 -9.59 20.51
C GLN A 760 46.05 -8.26 19.74
N GLN A 761 47.14 -7.53 20.02
CA GLN A 761 47.47 -6.29 19.31
C GLN A 761 47.82 -6.53 17.84
N LEU A 762 48.53 -7.62 17.52
CA LEU A 762 48.84 -7.98 16.14
C LEU A 762 47.58 -8.38 15.35
N LYS A 763 46.61 -9.06 15.97
CA LYS A 763 45.30 -9.38 15.36
C LYS A 763 44.50 -8.11 15.06
N CYS A 764 44.49 -7.14 15.97
CA CYS A 764 43.83 -5.85 15.75
C CYS A 764 44.48 -5.03 14.63
N LEU A 765 45.82 -4.98 14.57
CA LEU A 765 46.57 -4.29 13.52
C LEU A 765 46.38 -4.93 12.14
N LYS A 766 46.25 -6.27 12.06
CA LYS A 766 45.96 -6.98 10.82
C LYS A 766 44.56 -6.65 10.27
N TYR A 767 43.59 -6.46 11.18
CA TYR A 767 42.20 -6.09 10.84
C TYR A 767 42.09 -4.63 10.37
N GLU A 768 42.85 -3.71 10.97
CA GLU A 768 42.90 -2.30 10.53
C GLU A 768 43.62 -2.11 9.18
N LEU A 769 44.62 -2.95 8.88
CA LEU A 769 45.37 -2.92 7.61
C LEU A 769 44.54 -3.36 6.38
N GLU A 770 43.50 -4.19 6.57
CA GLU A 770 42.60 -4.62 5.49
C GLU A 770 41.52 -3.57 5.15
N LEU A 771 41.31 -2.56 6.00
CA LEU A 771 40.28 -1.52 5.85
C LEU A 771 40.78 -0.20 5.24
N LEU A 772 42.09 -0.04 5.00
CA LEU A 772 42.66 1.22 4.52
C LEU A 772 42.85 1.26 3.01
N SER A 773 41.76 1.60 2.29
CA SER A 773 41.88 2.24 0.98
C SER A 773 41.48 3.71 1.11
N SER A 774 42.40 4.60 0.74
CA SER A 774 42.29 6.07 0.70
C SER A 774 42.42 6.83 2.03
N THR A 775 43.64 7.30 2.33
CA THR A 775 43.96 8.69 2.71
C THR A 775 45.48 8.80 2.97
N SER A 776 46.11 9.84 2.42
CA SER A 776 47.58 10.00 2.35
C SER A 776 48.23 10.38 3.69
N ASP A 777 47.50 11.03 4.60
CA ASP A 777 48.12 11.74 5.72
C ASP A 777 48.33 10.89 6.98
N ARG A 778 47.71 9.71 7.10
CA ARG A 778 47.97 8.76 8.20
C ARG A 778 49.17 7.84 7.95
N ILE A 779 49.67 7.75 6.71
CA ILE A 779 50.79 6.88 6.34
C ILE A 779 52.10 7.39 6.96
N SER A 780 52.28 8.72 7.07
CA SER A 780 53.49 9.33 7.64
C SER A 780 53.66 9.04 9.14
N GLN A 781 52.55 8.89 9.88
CA GLN A 781 52.56 8.55 11.31
C GLN A 781 52.77 7.04 11.53
N LEU A 782 52.20 6.19 10.68
CA LEU A 782 52.38 4.73 10.72
C LEU A 782 53.80 4.29 10.35
N LEU A 783 54.46 5.00 9.43
CA LEU A 783 55.85 4.72 9.04
C LEU A 783 56.85 4.91 10.19
N ALA A 784 56.54 5.71 11.22
CA ALA A 784 57.42 5.94 12.36
C ALA A 784 57.54 4.71 13.29
N VAL A 785 56.55 3.81 13.27
CA VAL A 785 56.42 2.68 14.22
C VAL A 785 56.92 1.36 13.63
N LEU A 786 57.15 1.29 12.31
CA LEU A 786 57.60 0.08 11.62
C LEU A 786 59.12 -0.10 11.73
N THR A 787 59.60 -1.35 11.81
CA THR A 787 61.03 -1.67 11.72
C THR A 787 61.58 -1.43 10.30
N GLU A 788 62.89 -1.22 10.15
CA GLU A 788 63.51 -0.88 8.86
C GLU A 788 63.22 -1.93 7.77
N GLU A 789 63.25 -3.22 8.12
CA GLU A 789 62.91 -4.32 7.20
C GLU A 789 61.44 -4.29 6.75
N GLN A 790 60.50 -3.96 7.66
CA GLN A 790 59.08 -3.83 7.33
C GLN A 790 58.80 -2.60 6.46
N ARG A 791 59.52 -1.50 6.69
CA ARG A 791 59.47 -0.33 5.79
C ARG A 791 60.00 -0.70 4.42
N GLN A 792 61.12 -1.43 4.32
CA GLN A 792 61.67 -1.86 3.03
C GLN A 792 60.71 -2.80 2.29
N LEU A 793 60.03 -3.71 2.98
CA LEU A 793 59.03 -4.59 2.37
C LEU A 793 57.81 -3.79 1.85
N LEU A 794 57.35 -2.80 2.62
CA LEU A 794 56.25 -1.92 2.26
C LEU A 794 56.63 -1.01 1.07
N TYR A 795 57.85 -0.46 1.07
CA TYR A 795 58.38 0.32 -0.05
C TYR A 795 58.61 -0.54 -1.30
N ALA A 796 59.05 -1.78 -1.16
CA ALA A 796 59.16 -2.74 -2.26
C ALA A 796 57.78 -3.08 -2.85
N LYS A 797 56.77 -3.30 -2.00
CA LYS A 797 55.38 -3.54 -2.40
C LYS A 797 54.76 -2.31 -3.09
N LYS A 798 55.07 -1.10 -2.60
CA LYS A 798 54.63 0.16 -3.21
C LYS A 798 55.32 0.43 -4.54
N ARG A 799 56.63 0.15 -4.67
CA ARG A 799 57.37 0.19 -5.95
C ARG A 799 56.76 -0.77 -6.96
N LEU A 800 56.42 -1.99 -6.54
CA LEU A 800 55.72 -2.97 -7.37
C LEU A 800 54.33 -2.51 -7.80
N GLN A 801 53.58 -1.80 -6.95
CA GLN A 801 52.25 -1.25 -7.26
C GLN A 801 52.31 0.04 -8.11
N SER A 802 53.32 0.88 -7.95
CA SER A 802 53.52 2.07 -8.79
C SER A 802 54.01 1.69 -10.19
N SER A 803 54.80 0.62 -10.33
CA SER A 803 55.17 0.06 -11.64
C SER A 803 53.99 -0.59 -12.37
N VAL A 804 52.86 -0.85 -11.70
CA VAL A 804 51.59 -1.28 -12.33
C VAL A 804 50.84 -0.09 -12.96
N LYS A 805 51.11 1.15 -12.53
CA LYS A 805 50.49 2.37 -13.10
C LYS A 805 51.28 3.02 -14.24
N ALA A 806 52.58 2.73 -14.36
CA ALA A 806 53.39 3.13 -15.51
C ALA A 806 53.47 1.97 -16.50
N GLY A 807 52.55 1.95 -17.47
CA GLY A 807 52.42 0.88 -18.45
C GLY A 807 53.68 0.70 -19.30
N GLN A 808 54.35 -0.44 -19.11
CA GLN A 808 55.03 -1.28 -20.10
C GLN A 808 55.84 -2.32 -19.32
N GLN A 809 55.65 -3.62 -19.55
CA GLN A 809 56.77 -4.56 -19.74
C GLN A 809 56.37 -6.02 -19.98
N THR A 810 57.31 -6.67 -20.66
CA THR A 810 57.28 -7.87 -21.50
C THR A 810 57.28 -9.22 -20.77
N HIS A 811 57.03 -10.29 -21.53
CA HIS A 811 56.82 -11.68 -21.09
C HIS A 811 57.89 -12.26 -20.14
N SER A 812 59.13 -11.77 -20.18
CA SER A 812 60.25 -12.22 -19.34
C SER A 812 60.08 -11.87 -17.86
N THR A 813 59.50 -10.71 -17.55
CA THR A 813 59.29 -10.24 -16.16
C THR A 813 58.18 -11.03 -15.44
N ARG A 814 57.28 -11.69 -16.19
CA ARG A 814 56.18 -12.50 -15.63
C ARG A 814 56.67 -13.85 -15.07
N LEU A 815 57.70 -14.45 -15.67
CA LEU A 815 58.23 -15.76 -15.26
C LEU A 815 59.10 -15.68 -14.00
N ILE A 816 59.83 -14.57 -13.82
CA ILE A 816 60.60 -14.30 -12.59
C ILE A 816 59.61 -14.08 -11.42
N ARG A 817 58.52 -13.35 -11.67
CA ARG A 817 57.47 -13.07 -10.68
C ARG A 817 56.74 -14.33 -10.18
N ILE A 818 56.48 -15.31 -11.06
CA ILE A 818 55.87 -16.60 -10.68
C ILE A 818 56.83 -17.44 -9.82
N ARG A 819 58.13 -17.42 -10.14
CA ARG A 819 59.14 -18.14 -9.35
C ARG A 819 59.29 -17.56 -7.94
N ASP A 820 59.26 -16.25 -7.79
CA ASP A 820 59.41 -15.60 -6.49
C ASP A 820 58.14 -15.75 -5.63
N GLU A 821 56.94 -15.69 -6.22
CA GLU A 821 55.70 -16.02 -5.49
C GLU A 821 55.64 -17.48 -5.03
N GLN A 822 56.15 -18.43 -5.84
CA GLN A 822 56.21 -19.83 -5.43
C GLN A 822 57.23 -20.08 -4.31
N LYS A 823 58.38 -19.39 -4.32
CA LYS A 823 59.35 -19.45 -3.22
C LYS A 823 58.75 -18.94 -1.91
N ILE A 824 58.06 -17.80 -1.95
CA ILE A 824 57.40 -17.22 -0.76
C ILE A 824 56.30 -18.15 -0.23
N ARG A 825 55.51 -18.78 -1.12
CA ARG A 825 54.48 -19.75 -0.71
C ARG A 825 55.07 -21.01 -0.08
N MET A 826 56.18 -21.54 -0.59
CA MET A 826 56.87 -22.67 0.04
C MET A 826 57.43 -22.30 1.41
N GLN A 827 57.99 -21.11 1.57
CA GLN A 827 58.57 -20.67 2.84
C GLN A 827 57.51 -20.48 3.92
N ILE A 828 56.35 -19.93 3.57
CA ILE A 828 55.17 -19.83 4.46
C ILE A 828 54.62 -21.22 4.81
N ALA A 829 54.60 -22.16 3.87
CA ALA A 829 54.16 -23.53 4.13
C ALA A 829 55.13 -24.25 5.09
N GLN A 830 56.44 -24.01 4.95
CA GLN A 830 57.48 -24.60 5.80
C GLN A 830 57.42 -24.05 7.23
N GLU A 831 57.18 -22.74 7.40
CA GLU A 831 56.97 -22.12 8.72
C GLU A 831 55.66 -22.61 9.38
N LYS A 832 54.59 -22.79 8.61
CA LYS A 832 53.34 -23.38 9.13
C LYS A 832 53.53 -24.81 9.62
N ALA A 833 54.32 -25.61 8.90
CA ALA A 833 54.62 -26.99 9.31
C ALA A 833 55.46 -27.03 10.59
N ILE A 834 56.44 -26.12 10.74
CA ILE A 834 57.23 -25.98 11.97
C ILE A 834 56.33 -25.57 13.14
N MET A 835 55.44 -24.60 12.94
CA MET A 835 54.51 -24.12 13.97
C MET A 835 53.50 -25.20 14.41
N GLN A 836 52.99 -26.00 13.47
CA GLN A 836 52.15 -27.17 13.79
C GLN A 836 52.94 -28.24 14.57
N SER A 837 54.19 -28.50 14.21
CA SER A 837 55.03 -29.47 14.94
C SER A 837 55.35 -29.04 16.38
N GLN A 838 55.55 -27.73 16.60
CA GLN A 838 55.78 -27.16 17.93
C GLN A 838 54.52 -27.15 18.80
N ASN A 839 53.35 -26.88 18.21
CA ASN A 839 52.08 -26.95 18.93
C ASN A 839 51.69 -28.39 19.29
N LEU A 840 51.99 -29.37 18.44
CA LEU A 840 51.81 -30.81 18.75
C LEU A 840 52.75 -31.29 19.87
N ALA A 841 53.97 -30.74 19.97
CA ALA A 841 54.89 -31.04 21.06
C ALA A 841 54.39 -30.47 22.40
N LYS A 842 53.91 -29.22 22.40
CA LYS A 842 53.28 -28.61 23.59
C LYS A 842 52.02 -29.35 24.02
N LEU A 843 51.19 -29.81 23.08
CA LEU A 843 49.98 -30.58 23.38
C LEU A 843 50.30 -31.90 24.11
N ARG A 844 51.38 -32.58 23.69
CA ARG A 844 51.86 -33.80 24.36
C ARG A 844 52.41 -33.56 25.76
N GLU A 845 53.08 -32.43 26.00
CA GLU A 845 53.52 -32.03 27.35
C GLU A 845 52.33 -31.72 28.26
N SER A 846 51.34 -30.95 27.78
CA SER A 846 50.11 -30.67 28.54
C SER A 846 49.28 -31.93 28.80
N GLN A 847 49.21 -32.86 27.84
CA GLN A 847 48.56 -34.17 28.05
C GLN A 847 49.28 -35.00 29.12
N LEU A 848 50.63 -35.01 29.13
CA LEU A 848 51.42 -35.68 30.17
C LEU A 848 51.23 -35.06 31.56
N GLN A 849 51.10 -33.73 31.62
CA GLN A 849 50.95 -32.99 32.88
C GLN A 849 49.54 -33.17 33.48
N VAL A 850 48.48 -33.13 32.66
CA VAL A 850 47.12 -33.47 33.09
C VAL A 850 47.03 -34.93 33.53
N ARG A 851 47.72 -35.87 32.87
CA ARG A 851 47.76 -37.29 33.27
C ARG A 851 48.38 -37.52 34.64
N LEU A 852 49.41 -36.76 35.00
CA LEU A 852 50.04 -36.79 36.32
C LEU A 852 49.12 -36.23 37.42
N GLU A 853 48.19 -35.35 37.07
CA GLU A 853 47.28 -34.70 38.03
C GLU A 853 45.93 -35.43 38.18
N THR A 854 45.43 -36.11 37.15
CA THR A 854 44.07 -36.69 37.15
C THR A 854 44.00 -38.23 37.17
N ASN A 855 45.11 -38.94 36.91
CA ASN A 855 45.18 -40.41 36.91
C ASN A 855 44.19 -41.10 35.93
N GLU A 856 43.78 -40.39 34.86
CA GLU A 856 42.82 -40.88 33.85
C GLU A 856 43.49 -41.52 32.62
N SER A 857 42.70 -42.29 31.86
CA SER A 857 43.17 -43.04 30.68
C SER A 857 43.31 -42.15 29.43
N GLU A 858 44.21 -42.52 28.51
CA GLU A 858 44.67 -41.67 27.40
C GLU A 858 43.57 -41.24 26.42
N SER A 859 42.53 -42.05 26.26
CA SER A 859 41.43 -41.76 25.34
C SER A 859 40.55 -40.62 25.81
N ASP A 860 40.37 -40.45 27.12
CA ASP A 860 39.44 -39.46 27.68
C ASP A 860 40.06 -38.05 27.69
N VAL A 861 41.37 -37.95 27.95
CA VAL A 861 42.11 -36.68 27.94
C VAL A 861 42.29 -36.13 26.52
N SER A 862 42.44 -37.01 25.52
CA SER A 862 42.56 -36.59 24.11
C SER A 862 41.27 -35.97 23.57
N GLY A 863 40.10 -36.50 23.97
CA GLY A 863 38.81 -36.01 23.52
C GLY A 863 38.43 -34.64 24.09
N LEU A 864 38.82 -34.36 25.34
CA LEU A 864 38.58 -33.06 25.99
C LEU A 864 39.46 -31.95 25.42
N LEU A 865 40.73 -32.22 25.13
CA LEU A 865 41.65 -31.22 24.58
C LEU A 865 41.40 -30.90 23.08
N GLU A 866 40.88 -31.85 22.29
CA GLU A 866 40.43 -31.56 20.92
C GLU A 866 39.18 -30.66 20.90
N GLN A 867 38.26 -30.80 21.87
CA GLN A 867 37.10 -29.90 22.02
C GLN A 867 37.48 -28.48 22.45
N GLU A 868 38.52 -28.30 23.26
CA GLU A 868 39.04 -26.97 23.63
C GLU A 868 39.84 -26.30 22.50
N PHE A 869 40.48 -27.07 21.60
CA PHE A 869 41.23 -26.51 20.47
C PHE A 869 40.35 -26.12 19.27
N GLU A 870 39.15 -26.70 19.15
CA GLU A 870 38.14 -26.29 18.15
C GLU A 870 37.33 -25.04 18.55
N MET A 871 37.29 -24.66 19.84
CA MET A 871 36.73 -23.39 20.33
C MET A 871 37.72 -22.23 20.17
#